data_AF-A0A2A6NQF9-F1
#
_entry.id   AF-A0A2A6NQF9-F1
#
_cell.length_a   1.000
_cell.length_b   1.000
_cell.length_c   1.000
_cell.angle_alpha   90.00
_cell.angle_beta   90.00
_cell.angle_gamma   90.00
#
_symmetry.space_group_name_H-M   'P 1'
#
loop_
_entity.id
_entity.type
_entity.pdbx_description
1 polymer ?
#
loop_
_entity_poly.entity_id
_entity_poly.type
_entity_poly.pdbx_seq_one_letter_code
_entity_poly.pdbx_strand_id
1 'polypeptide(L)'
;MDRNALPHPERHVLQEPASRSATAWAAITRIIFGTHALALADQAVVSGTSLLSTVLVGRFTQPSQLGIYAIGLSVLGFVLALQDALILMPYTIQRHRSSRTPAQHVGLALLHNVWLSVIAIVVLAIVAVAMIALWATNDLTWLVCTLVLTVPFALQREFNRTYAFAHLNVANALILDAGVAAVQLPVLAWLGWTDRMSAVNASLALAGGCALTSLVWLYLARRNFSIPTGRVRQATAESWRLGKWLCAGQITVTIQSYVSYWVLPLLVSLAETGVFAACNSIASVANPLLSAFRNTLTPRSVLAFKEGGVERLRRQASRDALLLVGVMSLFWVVILFSGDFLMRLVYHDHGYDGRGDVVTILALAVLATAAGASASNAMASMERPRAVVVATSVGAFVTATAVWAFTAEWGLLGAAYGILAGSVAGSVARWVAFLTVAARPGPADHVRAPIVQVLQQLAQPNPAVDWDIRQIGEGFQGRIYGIRTGGDDAVWQGYRDLAVKLYPDEPAAVETARRQFDAQVRLHGSVDGRTVHDWTLRAPLPLHVSEAPPALVMTMAAGTDLNKSLAAHSDQPPEVLAAMARVLVTVLRPHWATGSSHGDLCLQNILYDPARRVLTLVDADKPACVGVVFNQRYPAAYDLAGLLCDVATDIRTIDRRVALSKRTFVESVLSAFLTMMEAPEQEPELIAEIRAFARAELKLLDLRWSPRGLFRLIQRSIAMPRIDRMLAAAQADVRMGHRLSVVGGGS
;
A
#
# COMPACT_ATOMS: atom_id res chain seq x y z
N MET A 1 -65.27 5.29 48.44
CA MET A 1 -64.02 5.99 48.82
C MET A 1 -63.26 6.33 47.55
N ASP A 2 -63.43 7.56 47.07
CA ASP A 2 -62.38 8.45 46.54
C ASP A 2 -61.14 7.84 45.84
N ARG A 3 -60.98 8.01 44.52
CA ARG A 3 -60.36 9.20 43.88
C ARG A 3 -60.13 9.03 42.37
N ASN A 4 -60.47 10.09 41.64
CA ASN A 4 -60.22 10.33 40.22
C ASN A 4 -58.73 10.29 39.84
N ALA A 5 -58.43 9.70 38.67
CA ALA A 5 -57.22 10.01 37.90
C ALA A 5 -57.58 10.12 36.40
N LEU A 6 -57.17 11.24 35.81
CA LEU A 6 -57.43 11.74 34.45
C LEU A 6 -56.72 10.91 33.35
N PRO A 7 -57.20 10.96 32.09
CA PRO A 7 -56.48 10.42 30.93
C PRO A 7 -55.40 11.39 30.43
N HIS A 8 -54.20 10.88 30.15
CA HIS A 8 -53.10 11.63 29.54
C HIS A 8 -53.32 11.85 28.03
N PRO A 9 -52.93 13.02 27.47
CA PRO A 9 -53.13 13.33 26.05
C PRO A 9 -52.04 12.73 25.15
N GLU A 10 -52.45 12.31 23.96
CA GLU A 10 -51.61 11.91 22.84
C GLU A 10 -50.60 13.00 22.47
N ARG A 11 -49.31 12.64 22.43
CA ARG A 11 -48.28 13.46 21.78
C ARG A 11 -48.11 12.97 20.35
N HIS A 12 -48.73 13.70 19.42
CA HIS A 12 -48.32 13.70 18.01
C HIS A 12 -46.84 14.14 17.92
N VAL A 13 -45.95 13.19 17.64
CA VAL A 13 -44.58 13.50 17.24
C VAL A 13 -44.61 13.85 15.75
N LEU A 14 -44.57 15.14 15.46
CA LEU A 14 -44.22 15.66 14.14
C LEU A 14 -42.78 15.23 13.82
N GLN A 15 -42.62 14.33 12.85
CA GLN A 15 -41.32 14.07 12.23
C GLN A 15 -40.94 15.26 11.35
N GLU A 16 -40.00 16.08 11.83
CA GLU A 16 -39.26 16.99 10.96
C GLU A 16 -38.39 16.19 9.96
N PRO A 17 -38.28 16.63 8.70
CA PRO A 17 -37.40 15.98 7.73
C PRO A 17 -35.94 16.23 8.11
N ALA A 18 -35.28 15.19 8.63
CA ALA A 18 -33.85 15.20 8.90
C ALA A 18 -33.06 15.64 7.65
N SER A 19 -32.29 16.70 7.84
CA SER A 19 -31.51 17.43 6.84
C SER A 19 -30.56 16.51 6.04
N ARG A 20 -30.77 16.46 4.72
CA ARG A 20 -29.85 15.82 3.75
C ARG A 20 -28.43 16.44 3.74
N SER A 21 -28.23 17.59 4.39
CA SER A 21 -26.92 18.26 4.49
C SER A 21 -26.02 17.66 5.59
N ALA A 22 -26.58 17.10 6.66
CA ALA A 22 -25.79 16.52 7.76
C ALA A 22 -25.07 15.23 7.37
N THR A 23 -25.65 14.44 6.46
CA THR A 23 -25.05 13.19 5.95
C THR A 23 -23.97 13.45 4.90
N ALA A 24 -24.10 14.49 4.08
CA ALA A 24 -23.06 14.94 3.15
C ALA A 24 -21.85 15.52 3.90
N TRP A 25 -22.07 16.35 4.93
CA TRP A 25 -21.00 16.85 5.80
C TRP A 25 -20.34 15.73 6.61
N ALA A 26 -21.10 14.74 7.10
CA ALA A 26 -20.53 13.55 7.75
C ALA A 26 -19.70 12.69 6.79
N ALA A 27 -20.07 12.62 5.50
CA ALA A 27 -19.32 11.89 4.48
C ALA A 27 -18.04 12.63 4.04
N ILE A 28 -18.12 13.96 3.87
CA ILE A 28 -16.98 14.82 3.56
C ILE A 28 -15.99 14.84 4.73
N THR A 29 -16.47 14.95 5.97
CA THR A 29 -15.62 14.82 7.16
C THR A 29 -15.02 13.42 7.26
N ARG A 30 -15.73 12.33 6.96
CA ARG A 30 -15.12 10.98 6.94
C ARG A 30 -14.01 10.81 5.90
N ILE A 31 -14.09 11.53 4.78
CA ILE A 31 -13.07 11.53 3.72
C ILE A 31 -11.88 12.43 4.11
N ILE A 32 -12.14 13.60 4.71
CA ILE A 32 -11.13 14.54 5.21
C ILE A 32 -10.42 14.01 6.47
N PHE A 33 -11.11 13.21 7.30
CA PHE A 33 -10.56 12.53 8.49
C PHE A 33 -10.21 11.05 8.23
N GLY A 34 -10.14 10.62 6.96
CA GLY A 34 -9.62 9.31 6.61
C GLY A 34 -8.17 9.16 7.05
N THR A 35 -7.74 7.95 7.43
CA THR A 35 -6.39 7.67 7.92
C THR A 35 -5.28 8.17 6.99
N HIS A 36 -5.54 8.21 5.67
CA HIS A 36 -4.64 8.78 4.67
C HIS A 36 -4.55 10.31 4.70
N ALA A 37 -5.68 11.01 4.91
CA ALA A 37 -5.70 12.46 5.03
C ALA A 37 -5.04 12.92 6.33
N LEU A 38 -5.27 12.20 7.44
CA LEU A 38 -4.57 12.43 8.71
C LEU A 38 -3.05 12.21 8.58
N ALA A 39 -2.62 11.17 7.86
CA ALA A 39 -1.19 10.95 7.61
C ALA A 39 -0.56 12.02 6.71
N LEU A 40 -1.33 12.57 5.76
CA LEU A 40 -0.89 13.68 4.92
C LEU A 40 -0.78 14.97 5.74
N ALA A 41 -1.75 15.23 6.62
CA ALA A 41 -1.74 16.36 7.55
C ALA A 41 -0.55 16.28 8.52
N ASP A 42 -0.28 15.10 9.08
CA ASP A 42 0.89 14.84 9.92
C ASP A 42 2.19 15.19 9.19
N GLN A 43 2.35 14.69 7.96
CA GLN A 43 3.52 15.01 7.14
C GLN A 43 3.64 16.51 6.82
N ALA A 44 2.52 17.20 6.60
CA ALA A 44 2.49 18.64 6.37
C ALA A 44 2.93 19.43 7.62
N VAL A 45 2.46 19.03 8.81
CA VAL A 45 2.87 19.64 10.09
C VAL A 45 4.36 19.44 10.32
N VAL A 46 4.89 18.23 10.13
CA VAL A 46 6.31 17.93 10.35
C VAL A 46 7.20 18.69 9.38
N SER A 47 6.89 18.63 8.08
CA SER A 47 7.67 19.33 7.05
C SER A 47 7.57 20.86 7.22
N GLY A 48 6.37 21.37 7.51
CA GLY A 48 6.13 22.80 7.69
C GLY A 48 6.84 23.35 8.94
N THR A 49 6.83 22.59 10.05
CA THR A 49 7.52 22.98 11.28
C THR A 49 9.03 23.03 11.08
N SER A 50 9.61 22.04 10.41
CA SER A 50 11.04 22.03 10.11
C SER A 50 11.45 23.17 9.17
N LEU A 51 10.68 23.42 8.11
CA LEU A 51 10.91 24.53 7.19
C LEU A 51 10.81 25.88 7.92
N LEU A 52 9.72 26.12 8.64
CA LEU A 52 9.49 27.38 9.34
C LEU A 52 10.53 27.61 10.45
N SER A 53 10.96 26.56 11.15
CA SER A 53 12.05 26.68 12.13
C SER A 53 13.35 27.12 11.47
N THR A 54 13.70 26.53 10.33
CA THR A 54 14.90 26.90 9.56
C THR A 54 14.82 28.34 9.07
N VAL A 55 13.66 28.76 8.58
CA VAL A 55 13.40 30.15 8.15
C VAL A 55 13.49 31.13 9.32
N LEU A 56 12.86 30.84 10.45
CA LEU A 56 12.92 31.70 11.64
C LEU A 56 14.36 31.86 12.15
N VAL A 57 15.12 30.78 12.24
CA VAL A 57 16.53 30.85 12.63
C VAL A 57 17.31 31.70 11.64
N GLY A 58 17.19 31.44 10.33
CA GLY A 58 17.94 32.19 9.32
C GLY A 58 17.51 33.65 9.16
N ARG A 59 16.28 34.01 9.52
CA ARG A 59 15.77 35.38 9.43
C ARG A 59 16.15 36.24 10.62
N PHE A 60 16.20 35.65 11.81
CA PHE A 60 16.56 36.34 13.06
C PHE A 60 18.03 36.15 13.46
N THR A 61 18.86 35.54 12.61
CA THR A 61 20.30 35.37 12.85
C THR A 61 21.12 35.50 11.57
N GLN A 62 22.44 35.63 11.74
CA GLN A 62 23.39 35.65 10.63
C GLN A 62 23.59 34.25 10.02
N PRO A 63 24.07 34.15 8.76
CA PRO A 63 24.31 32.86 8.11
C PRO A 63 25.17 31.87 8.89
N SER A 64 26.17 32.33 9.65
CA SER A 64 27.02 31.46 10.48
C SER A 64 26.23 30.69 11.54
N GLN A 65 25.26 31.33 12.20
CA GLN A 65 24.39 30.69 13.19
C GLN A 65 23.44 29.68 12.53
N LEU A 66 22.89 30.01 11.35
CA LEU A 66 22.09 29.05 10.59
C LEU A 66 22.93 27.82 10.18
N GLY A 67 24.19 28.02 9.81
CA GLY A 67 25.13 26.93 9.51
C GLY A 67 25.40 26.02 10.71
N ILE A 68 25.65 26.61 11.88
CA ILE A 68 25.82 25.88 13.16
C ILE A 68 24.54 25.08 13.47
N TYR A 69 23.36 25.69 13.33
CA TYR A 69 22.07 25.02 13.54
C TYR A 69 21.87 23.86 12.56
N ALA A 70 22.18 24.05 11.28
CA ALA A 70 22.07 23.01 10.25
C ALA A 70 23.02 21.82 10.50
N ILE A 71 24.24 22.07 10.99
CA ILE A 71 25.16 21.02 11.44
C ILE A 71 24.55 20.23 12.60
N GLY A 72 23.97 20.92 13.60
CA GLY A 72 23.28 20.27 14.71
C GLY A 72 22.11 19.40 14.26
N LEU A 73 21.29 19.89 13.32
CA LEU A 73 20.22 19.11 12.71
C LEU A 73 20.75 17.92 11.90
N SER A 74 21.91 18.03 11.26
CA SER A 74 22.52 16.91 10.53
C SER A 74 22.97 15.79 11.47
N VAL A 75 23.53 16.14 12.63
CA VAL A 75 23.90 15.18 13.68
C VAL A 75 22.64 14.52 14.24
N LEU A 76 21.62 15.32 14.57
CA LEU A 76 20.35 14.79 15.05
C LEU A 76 19.70 13.84 14.01
N GLY A 77 19.65 14.25 12.75
CA GLY A 77 19.13 13.45 11.65
C GLY A 77 19.89 12.12 11.47
N PHE A 78 21.20 12.12 11.66
CA PHE A 78 22.02 10.91 11.64
C PHE A 78 21.68 9.95 12.79
N VAL A 79 21.49 10.46 14.02
CA VAL A 79 21.10 9.60 15.16
C VAL A 79 19.67 9.08 15.02
N LEU A 80 18.74 9.90 14.52
CA LEU A 80 17.37 9.47 14.20
C LEU A 80 17.35 8.37 13.12
N ALA A 81 18.20 8.49 12.10
CA ALA A 81 18.39 7.45 11.09
C ALA A 81 18.88 6.13 11.69
N LEU A 82 19.87 6.17 12.60
CA LEU A 82 20.33 4.99 13.35
C LEU A 82 19.20 4.36 14.17
N GLN A 83 18.41 5.18 14.86
CA GLN A 83 17.25 4.73 15.63
C GLN A 83 16.21 4.03 14.73
N ASP A 84 15.88 4.63 13.60
CA ASP A 84 14.89 4.08 12.68
C ASP A 84 15.33 2.69 12.18
N ALA A 85 16.58 2.58 11.73
CA ALA A 85 17.10 1.34 11.17
C ALA A 85 17.32 0.22 12.21
N LEU A 86 17.82 0.56 13.41
CA LEU A 86 18.19 -0.42 14.43
C LEU A 86 17.05 -0.78 15.38
N ILE A 87 16.08 0.12 15.57
CA ILE A 87 15.04 -0.01 16.60
C ILE A 87 13.65 0.04 15.99
N LEU A 88 13.29 1.12 15.29
CA LEU A 88 11.90 1.40 14.92
C LEU A 88 11.40 0.50 13.77
N MET A 89 12.16 0.33 12.69
CA MET A 89 11.82 -0.57 11.60
C MET A 89 11.74 -2.04 12.07
N PRO A 90 12.73 -2.59 12.79
CA PRO A 90 12.61 -3.94 13.35
C PRO A 90 11.36 -4.11 14.23
N TYR A 91 11.07 -3.14 15.10
CA TYR A 91 9.87 -3.15 15.94
C TYR A 91 8.57 -3.17 15.11
N THR A 92 8.43 -2.28 14.12
CA THR A 92 7.23 -2.22 13.27
C THR A 92 7.02 -3.51 12.45
N ILE A 93 8.10 -4.11 11.96
CA ILE A 93 8.07 -5.37 11.17
C ILE A 93 7.74 -6.57 12.07
N GLN A 94 8.33 -6.65 13.26
CA GLN A 94 8.23 -7.82 14.14
C GLN A 94 7.01 -7.78 15.06
N ARG A 95 6.31 -6.65 15.18
CA ARG A 95 5.10 -6.47 16.01
C ARG A 95 4.06 -7.60 15.87
N HIS A 96 3.88 -8.14 14.67
CA HIS A 96 2.88 -9.19 14.37
C HIS A 96 3.48 -10.59 14.18
N ARG A 97 4.79 -10.75 14.38
CA ARG A 97 5.53 -12.01 14.21
C ARG A 97 6.27 -12.46 15.47
N SER A 98 6.26 -11.64 16.53
CA SER A 98 7.02 -11.97 17.74
C SER A 98 6.33 -13.07 18.55
N SER A 99 7.11 -14.02 19.06
CA SER A 99 6.71 -15.01 20.07
C SER A 99 6.44 -14.41 21.46
N ARG A 100 6.38 -13.08 21.56
CA ARG A 100 6.30 -12.29 22.80
C ARG A 100 4.94 -11.59 22.87
N THR A 101 4.54 -11.21 24.08
CA THR A 101 3.33 -10.38 24.23
C THR A 101 3.56 -9.00 23.60
N PRO A 102 2.52 -8.36 23.04
CA PRO A 102 2.65 -7.02 22.43
C PRO A 102 3.30 -6.00 23.37
N ALA A 103 2.93 -6.00 24.67
CA ALA A 103 3.49 -5.10 25.67
C ALA A 103 4.99 -5.32 25.94
N GLN A 104 5.45 -6.58 25.89
CA GLN A 104 6.87 -6.92 26.05
C GLN A 104 7.71 -6.51 24.84
N HIS A 105 7.15 -6.64 23.63
CA HIS A 105 7.84 -6.26 22.41
C HIS A 105 8.06 -4.74 22.35
N VAL A 106 7.03 -3.95 22.69
CA VAL A 106 7.16 -2.49 22.79
C VAL A 106 8.12 -2.09 23.92
N GLY A 107 8.01 -2.73 25.09
CA GLY A 107 8.88 -2.46 26.23
C GLY A 107 10.36 -2.70 25.92
N LEU A 108 10.67 -3.73 25.13
CA LEU A 108 12.03 -3.97 24.64
C LEU A 108 12.50 -2.89 23.67
N ALA A 109 11.66 -2.47 22.71
CA ALA A 109 12.01 -1.39 21.79
C ALA A 109 12.25 -0.06 22.54
N LEU A 110 11.46 0.21 23.59
CA LEU A 110 11.67 1.34 24.48
C LEU A 110 13.00 1.23 25.24
N LEU A 111 13.37 0.04 25.73
CA LEU A 111 14.67 -0.19 26.36
C LEU A 111 15.84 0.05 25.40
N HIS A 112 15.75 -0.44 24.15
CA HIS A 112 16.74 -0.15 23.11
C HIS A 112 16.83 1.35 22.81
N ASN A 113 15.70 2.07 22.81
CA ASN A 113 15.67 3.51 22.65
C ASN A 113 16.43 4.22 23.78
N VAL A 114 16.21 3.79 25.02
CA VAL A 114 16.93 4.33 26.20
C VAL A 114 18.43 4.07 26.07
N TRP A 115 18.85 2.86 25.67
CA TRP A 115 20.26 2.57 25.46
C TRP A 115 20.90 3.44 24.37
N LEU A 116 20.22 3.61 23.23
CA LEU A 116 20.70 4.47 22.17
C LEU A 116 20.82 5.93 22.64
N SER A 117 19.83 6.43 23.38
CA SER A 117 19.87 7.76 23.98
C SER A 117 21.05 7.94 24.93
N VAL A 118 21.31 6.97 25.82
CA VAL A 118 22.47 7.00 26.74
C VAL A 118 23.78 6.98 25.97
N ILE A 119 23.92 6.12 24.95
CA ILE A 119 25.13 6.08 24.10
C ILE A 119 25.32 7.43 23.39
N ALA A 120 24.27 8.01 22.83
CA ALA A 120 24.33 9.30 22.15
C ALA A 120 24.75 10.42 23.13
N ILE A 121 24.20 10.45 24.35
CA ILE A 121 24.59 11.39 25.41
C ILE A 121 26.08 11.26 25.72
N VAL A 122 26.57 10.04 25.95
CA VAL A 122 27.98 9.78 26.30
C VAL A 122 28.92 10.20 25.16
N VAL A 123 28.60 9.83 23.93
CA VAL A 123 29.41 10.21 22.76
C VAL A 123 29.44 11.73 22.58
N LEU A 124 28.29 12.40 22.64
CA LEU A 124 28.21 13.85 22.51
C LEU A 124 28.91 14.58 23.67
N ALA A 125 28.83 14.06 24.90
CA ALA A 125 29.54 14.62 26.04
C ALA A 125 31.06 14.47 25.89
N ILE A 126 31.56 13.33 25.40
CA ILE A 126 32.99 13.15 25.10
C ILE A 126 33.44 14.15 24.02
N VAL A 127 32.64 14.30 22.95
CA VAL A 127 32.94 15.27 21.88
C VAL A 127 32.94 16.70 22.43
N ALA A 128 31.98 17.07 23.28
CA ALA A 128 31.94 18.39 23.91
C ALA A 128 33.20 18.66 24.76
N VAL A 129 33.59 17.69 25.60
CA VAL A 129 34.81 17.80 26.43
C VAL A 129 36.06 17.91 25.57
N ALA A 130 36.15 17.12 24.49
CA ALA A 130 37.27 17.19 23.55
C ALA A 130 37.34 18.57 22.86
N MET A 131 36.20 19.13 22.43
CA MET A 131 36.12 20.44 21.81
C MET A 131 36.56 21.57 22.75
N ILE A 132 36.18 21.48 24.04
CA ILE A 132 36.65 22.39 25.09
C ILE A 132 38.17 22.28 25.26
N ALA A 133 38.70 21.05 25.34
CA ALA A 133 40.13 20.81 25.54
C ALA A 133 40.98 21.25 24.33
N LEU A 134 40.42 21.20 23.12
CA LEU A 134 41.07 21.59 21.87
C LEU A 134 40.84 23.06 21.48
N TRP A 135 40.24 23.87 22.37
CA TRP A 135 39.97 25.29 22.14
C TRP A 135 39.17 25.57 20.86
N ALA A 136 38.19 24.70 20.56
CA ALA A 136 37.27 24.90 19.44
C ALA A 136 36.40 26.16 19.64
N THR A 137 35.76 26.63 18.58
CA THR A 137 34.90 27.82 18.66
C THR A 137 33.79 27.66 19.70
N ASN A 138 33.54 28.72 20.48
CA ASN A 138 32.59 28.70 21.59
C ASN A 138 31.18 28.27 21.13
N ASP A 139 30.69 28.79 20.01
CA ASP A 139 29.33 28.52 19.54
C ASP A 139 29.11 27.05 19.15
N LEU A 140 30.10 26.42 18.50
CA LEU A 140 30.00 25.02 18.09
C LEU A 140 30.09 24.09 19.31
N THR A 141 30.93 24.44 20.27
CA THR A 141 31.03 23.72 21.56
C THR A 141 29.71 23.77 22.33
N TRP A 142 29.11 24.96 22.46
CA TRP A 142 27.81 25.13 23.10
C TRP A 142 26.68 24.41 22.35
N LEU A 143 26.72 24.37 21.02
CA LEU A 143 25.79 23.55 20.24
C LEU A 143 25.89 22.07 20.64
N VAL A 144 27.10 21.49 20.65
CA VAL A 144 27.27 20.08 21.04
C VAL A 144 26.75 19.83 22.46
N CYS A 145 27.04 20.74 23.41
CA CYS A 145 26.46 20.68 24.75
C CYS A 145 24.92 20.67 24.74
N THR A 146 24.27 21.48 23.91
CA THR A 146 22.80 21.45 23.79
C THR A 146 22.27 20.19 23.11
N LEU A 147 23.03 19.58 22.20
CA LEU A 147 22.64 18.32 21.56
C LEU A 147 22.62 17.16 22.57
N VAL A 148 23.43 17.20 23.62
CA VAL A 148 23.35 16.24 24.75
C VAL A 148 21.95 16.20 25.35
N LEU A 149 21.26 17.35 25.42
CA LEU A 149 19.86 17.43 25.87
C LEU A 149 18.87 17.18 24.74
N THR A 150 19.14 17.68 23.53
CA THR A 150 18.18 17.67 22.42
C THR A 150 17.96 16.26 21.86
N VAL A 151 19.04 15.52 21.62
CA VAL A 151 19.02 14.20 20.99
C VAL A 151 18.14 13.18 21.73
N PRO A 152 18.28 12.95 23.06
CA PRO A 152 17.48 11.93 23.75
C PRO A 152 15.97 12.23 23.69
N PHE A 153 15.56 13.50 23.80
CA PHE A 153 14.15 13.87 23.70
C PHE A 153 13.62 13.76 22.27
N ALA A 154 14.43 14.10 21.27
CA ALA A 154 14.06 13.92 19.87
C ALA A 154 13.93 12.43 19.50
N LEU A 155 14.83 11.57 19.97
CA LEU A 155 14.73 10.11 19.83
C LEU A 155 13.45 9.59 20.48
N GLN A 156 13.16 10.04 21.71
CA GLN A 156 11.92 9.65 22.38
C GLN A 156 10.67 10.11 21.61
N ARG A 157 10.65 11.33 21.07
CA ARG A 157 9.54 11.83 20.25
C ARG A 157 9.31 10.95 19.02
N GLU A 158 10.39 10.60 18.30
CA GLU A 158 10.28 9.77 17.09
C GLU A 158 9.83 8.34 17.41
N PHE A 159 10.25 7.79 18.56
CA PHE A 159 9.72 6.53 19.07
C PHE A 159 8.21 6.60 19.32
N ASN A 160 7.73 7.67 19.96
CA ASN A 160 6.30 7.86 20.29
C ASN A 160 5.46 7.98 19.01
N ARG A 161 5.94 8.79 18.04
CA ARG A 161 5.34 8.96 16.71
C ARG A 161 5.26 7.62 15.98
N THR A 162 6.36 6.87 15.92
CA THR A 162 6.40 5.57 15.25
C THR A 162 5.55 4.53 15.98
N TYR A 163 5.47 4.56 17.31
CA TYR A 163 4.54 3.73 18.07
C TYR A 163 3.09 4.01 17.65
N ALA A 164 2.69 5.28 17.53
CA ALA A 164 1.35 5.66 17.12
C ALA A 164 1.02 5.16 15.71
N PHE A 165 1.95 5.32 14.75
CA PHE A 165 1.81 4.78 13.39
C PHE A 165 1.76 3.26 13.37
N ALA A 166 2.63 2.59 14.14
CA ALA A 166 2.65 1.14 14.24
C ALA A 166 1.29 0.60 14.69
N HIS A 167 0.60 1.33 15.58
CA HIS A 167 -0.73 1.01 16.11
C HIS A 167 -1.89 1.56 15.26
N LEU A 168 -1.61 2.19 14.11
CA LEU A 168 -2.60 2.82 13.22
C LEU A 168 -3.39 3.98 13.89
N ASN A 169 -2.88 4.51 14.99
CA ASN A 169 -3.43 5.66 15.70
C ASN A 169 -2.84 6.97 15.13
N VAL A 170 -3.06 7.22 13.84
CA VAL A 170 -2.46 8.35 13.11
C VAL A 170 -2.82 9.71 13.74
N ALA A 171 -4.01 9.83 14.33
CA ALA A 171 -4.40 11.03 15.08
C ALA A 171 -3.45 11.33 16.25
N ASN A 172 -2.95 10.31 16.95
CA ASN A 172 -2.01 10.51 18.06
C ASN A 172 -0.63 10.94 17.55
N ALA A 173 -0.18 10.47 16.38
CA ALA A 173 1.04 10.96 15.75
C ALA A 173 0.90 12.45 15.39
N LEU A 174 -0.21 12.82 14.76
CA LEU A 174 -0.51 14.21 14.42
C LEU A 174 -0.56 15.11 15.66
N ILE A 175 -1.20 14.67 16.75
CA ILE A 175 -1.25 15.43 18.01
C ILE A 175 0.15 15.65 18.60
N LEU A 176 1.01 14.63 18.56
CA LEU A 176 2.39 14.74 19.04
C LEU A 176 3.17 15.77 18.23
N ASP A 177 3.10 15.69 16.89
CA ASP A 177 3.86 16.58 16.02
C ASP A 177 3.31 18.01 16.00
N ALA A 178 1.98 18.16 16.04
CA ALA A 178 1.33 19.46 16.23
C ALA A 178 1.67 20.07 17.60
N GLY A 179 1.77 19.24 18.65
CA GLY A 179 2.19 19.67 19.98
C GLY A 179 3.62 20.21 19.99
N VAL A 180 4.55 19.56 19.29
CA VAL A 180 5.93 20.07 19.15
C VAL A 180 5.94 21.39 18.39
N ALA A 181 5.21 21.47 17.27
CA ALA A 181 5.10 22.70 16.49
C ALA A 181 4.54 23.88 17.30
N ALA A 182 3.48 23.63 18.08
CA ALA A 182 2.80 24.62 18.91
C ALA A 182 3.66 25.15 20.06
N VAL A 183 4.69 24.40 20.48
CA VAL A 183 5.65 24.85 21.50
C VAL A 183 6.87 25.50 20.85
N GLN A 184 7.46 24.82 19.86
CA GLN A 184 8.71 25.24 19.25
C GLN A 184 8.57 26.56 18.47
N LEU A 185 7.56 26.69 17.61
CA LEU A 185 7.44 27.85 16.73
C LEU A 185 7.19 29.16 17.50
N PRO A 186 6.31 29.21 18.51
CA PRO A 186 6.15 30.43 19.32
C PRO A 186 7.41 30.78 20.13
N VAL A 187 8.13 29.79 20.66
CA VAL A 187 9.40 30.03 21.37
C VAL A 187 10.44 30.60 20.42
N LEU A 188 10.57 30.05 19.20
CA LEU A 188 11.45 30.62 18.18
C LEU A 188 11.05 32.04 17.80
N ALA A 189 9.76 32.30 17.57
CA ALA A 189 9.28 33.66 17.26
C ALA A 189 9.59 34.65 18.40
N TRP A 190 9.39 34.25 19.65
CA TRP A 190 9.72 35.06 20.83
C TRP A 190 11.23 35.31 20.98
N LEU A 191 12.06 34.29 20.77
CA LEU A 191 13.53 34.45 20.75
C LEU A 191 13.99 35.40 19.65
N GLY A 192 13.34 35.35 18.47
CA GLY A 192 13.60 36.24 17.36
C GLY A 192 13.24 37.69 17.70
N TRP A 193 12.05 37.93 18.26
CA TRP A 193 11.63 39.29 18.65
C TRP A 193 12.45 39.86 19.81
N THR A 194 13.00 39.02 20.68
CA THR A 194 13.85 39.51 21.79
C THR A 194 15.33 39.65 21.43
N ASP A 195 15.70 39.48 20.15
CA ASP A 195 17.09 39.47 19.64
C ASP A 195 17.99 38.45 20.37
N ARG A 196 17.39 37.37 20.87
CA ARG A 196 18.08 36.27 21.57
C ARG A 196 18.20 35.02 20.70
N MET A 197 17.85 35.10 19.42
CA MET A 197 17.95 33.95 18.53
C MET A 197 19.41 33.56 18.31
N SER A 198 19.70 32.28 18.47
CA SER A 198 21.00 31.66 18.19
C SER A 198 20.79 30.19 17.85
N ALA A 199 21.80 29.52 17.27
CA ALA A 199 21.73 28.09 16.98
C ALA A 199 21.46 27.25 18.24
N VAL A 200 22.07 27.66 19.36
CA VAL A 200 21.94 27.05 20.69
C VAL A 200 20.50 27.19 21.19
N ASN A 201 19.95 28.41 21.19
CA ASN A 201 18.60 28.67 21.69
C ASN A 201 17.53 28.01 20.82
N ALA A 202 17.74 27.96 19.50
CA ALA A 202 16.86 27.26 18.59
C ALA A 202 16.85 25.74 18.82
N SER A 203 18.01 25.16 19.12
CA SER A 203 18.14 23.73 19.47
C SER A 203 17.46 23.43 20.81
N LEU A 204 17.60 24.33 21.79
CA LEU A 204 16.91 24.22 23.08
C LEU A 204 15.38 24.34 22.93
N ALA A 205 14.88 25.20 22.04
CA ALA A 205 13.45 25.30 21.74
C ALA A 205 12.90 23.98 21.17
N LEU A 206 13.64 23.34 20.25
CA LEU A 206 13.31 22.00 19.75
C LEU A 206 13.34 20.95 20.87
N ALA A 207 14.37 20.99 21.73
CA ALA A 207 14.49 20.08 22.87
C ALA A 207 13.30 20.22 23.83
N GLY A 208 12.89 21.45 24.15
CA GLY A 208 11.74 21.74 25.01
C GLY A 208 10.42 21.22 24.43
N GLY A 209 10.17 21.45 23.15
CA GLY A 209 8.98 20.93 22.45
C GLY A 209 8.95 19.39 22.41
N CYS A 210 10.09 18.76 22.11
CA CYS A 210 10.22 17.30 22.14
C CYS A 210 10.07 16.73 23.55
N ALA A 211 10.67 17.37 24.56
CA ALA A 211 10.63 16.91 25.94
C ALA A 211 9.21 16.97 26.51
N LEU A 212 8.52 18.10 26.35
CA LEU A 212 7.17 18.29 26.87
C LEU A 212 6.21 17.25 26.30
N THR A 213 6.16 17.14 24.97
CA THR A 213 5.26 16.17 24.30
C THR A 213 5.63 14.72 24.63
N SER A 214 6.93 14.41 24.69
CA SER A 214 7.40 13.05 24.98
C SER A 214 7.13 12.60 26.41
N LEU A 215 7.33 13.47 27.39
CA LEU A 215 7.08 13.17 28.80
C LEU A 215 5.59 13.00 29.09
N VAL A 216 4.75 13.90 28.55
CA VAL A 216 3.28 13.78 28.65
C VAL A 216 2.82 12.45 28.03
N TRP A 217 3.31 12.13 26.84
CA TRP A 217 2.95 10.88 26.18
C TRP A 217 3.40 9.64 26.98
N LEU A 218 4.64 9.63 27.48
CA LEU A 218 5.17 8.51 28.25
C LEU A 218 4.36 8.29 29.53
N TYR A 219 3.97 9.37 30.22
CA TYR A 219 3.11 9.31 31.39
C TYR A 219 1.75 8.67 31.10
N LEU A 220 1.13 9.03 29.97
CA LEU A 220 -0.17 8.49 29.55
C LEU A 220 -0.06 7.03 29.06
N ALA A 221 1.00 6.71 28.31
CA ALA A 221 1.20 5.42 27.68
C ALA A 221 1.85 4.38 28.61
N ARG A 222 2.33 4.76 29.80
CA ARG A 222 3.14 3.90 30.70
C ARG A 222 2.56 2.53 30.99
N ARG A 223 1.23 2.39 31.03
CA ARG A 223 0.53 1.12 31.29
C ARG A 223 0.60 0.12 30.13
N ASN A 224 1.01 0.57 28.94
CA ASN A 224 1.10 -0.26 27.74
C ASN A 224 2.44 -1.00 27.62
N PHE A 225 3.42 -0.70 28.49
CA PHE A 225 4.75 -1.28 28.43
C PHE A 225 4.96 -2.32 29.53
N SER A 226 5.59 -3.43 29.17
CA SER A 226 6.14 -4.39 30.12
C SER A 226 7.59 -4.64 29.74
N ILE A 227 8.54 -4.37 30.63
CA ILE A 227 9.96 -4.63 30.36
C ILE A 227 10.23 -6.12 30.65
N PRO A 228 10.60 -6.93 29.64
CA PRO A 228 10.91 -8.33 29.88
C PRO A 228 12.23 -8.44 30.65
N THR A 229 12.19 -9.08 31.83
CA THR A 229 13.38 -9.32 32.67
C THR A 229 14.22 -10.53 32.20
N GLY A 230 13.65 -11.40 31.35
CA GLY A 230 14.32 -12.56 30.75
C GLY A 230 14.35 -12.51 29.22
N ARG A 231 15.43 -13.04 28.61
CA ARG A 231 15.64 -13.16 27.14
C ARG A 231 15.87 -11.86 26.36
N VAL A 232 16.24 -10.76 27.03
CA VAL A 232 16.64 -9.49 26.37
C VAL A 232 17.74 -9.73 25.33
N ARG A 233 18.77 -10.52 25.67
CA ARG A 233 19.88 -10.85 24.75
C ARG A 233 19.42 -11.50 23.44
N GLN A 234 18.53 -12.50 23.53
CA GLN A 234 17.99 -13.18 22.35
C GLN A 234 17.16 -12.22 21.49
N ALA A 235 16.34 -11.39 22.13
CA ALA A 235 15.51 -10.43 21.44
C ALA A 235 16.32 -9.32 20.75
N THR A 236 17.38 -8.84 21.41
CA THR A 236 18.35 -7.92 20.79
C THR A 236 19.05 -8.56 19.60
N ALA A 237 19.43 -9.84 19.68
CA ALA A 237 20.05 -10.56 18.56
C ALA A 237 19.10 -10.70 17.35
N GLU A 238 17.82 -10.96 17.60
CA GLU A 238 16.77 -11.01 16.57
C GLU A 238 16.58 -9.65 15.87
N SER A 239 16.48 -8.55 16.64
CA SER A 239 16.41 -7.19 16.11
C SER A 239 17.67 -6.81 15.33
N TRP A 240 18.86 -7.14 15.86
CA TRP A 240 20.16 -6.84 15.23
C TRP A 240 20.36 -7.53 13.87
N ARG A 241 19.91 -8.79 13.74
CA ARG A 241 20.06 -9.56 12.49
C ARG A 241 19.40 -8.85 11.30
N LEU A 242 18.26 -8.20 11.55
CA LEU A 242 17.56 -7.38 10.56
C LEU A 242 18.13 -5.96 10.51
N GLY A 243 18.28 -5.33 11.67
CA GLY A 243 18.68 -3.93 11.81
C GLY A 243 20.03 -3.60 11.19
N LYS A 244 21.02 -4.50 11.24
CA LYS A 244 22.36 -4.22 10.66
C LYS A 244 22.32 -3.95 9.15
N TRP A 245 21.45 -4.63 8.41
CA TRP A 245 21.30 -4.44 6.96
C TRP A 245 20.49 -3.18 6.64
N LEU A 246 19.46 -2.89 7.45
CA LEU A 246 18.71 -1.64 7.35
C LEU A 246 19.61 -0.45 7.67
N CYS A 247 20.50 -0.59 8.65
CA CYS A 247 21.44 0.44 9.08
C CYS A 247 22.44 0.78 7.95
N ALA A 248 22.98 -0.23 7.26
CA ALA A 248 23.85 0.01 6.11
C ALA A 248 23.15 0.82 5.00
N GLY A 249 21.87 0.49 4.72
CA GLY A 249 21.06 1.26 3.78
C GLY A 249 20.80 2.69 4.27
N GLN A 250 20.52 2.87 5.56
CA GLN A 250 20.22 4.17 6.12
C GLN A 250 21.45 5.08 6.17
N ILE A 251 22.64 4.57 6.52
CA ILE A 251 23.91 5.32 6.48
C ILE A 251 24.13 5.92 5.09
N THR A 252 23.84 5.14 4.05
CA THR A 252 23.95 5.58 2.65
C THR A 252 23.06 6.79 2.37
N VAL A 253 21.79 6.75 2.79
CA VAL A 253 20.82 7.84 2.62
C VAL A 253 21.22 9.07 3.43
N THR A 254 21.74 8.86 4.65
CA THR A 254 22.15 9.95 5.54
C THR A 254 23.38 10.67 5.02
N ILE A 255 24.38 9.94 4.50
CA ILE A 255 25.54 10.55 3.83
C ILE A 255 25.06 11.41 2.67
N GLN A 256 24.18 10.88 1.81
CA GLN A 256 23.64 11.64 0.68
C GLN A 256 22.89 12.91 1.13
N SER A 257 22.18 12.86 2.27
CA SER A 257 21.39 13.99 2.78
C SER A 257 22.23 15.06 3.47
N TYR A 258 23.35 14.67 4.12
CA TYR A 258 24.04 15.56 5.05
C TYR A 258 25.52 15.82 4.77
N VAL A 259 26.15 15.13 3.82
CA VAL A 259 27.58 15.30 3.53
C VAL A 259 27.95 16.76 3.26
N SER A 260 27.11 17.53 2.57
CA SER A 260 27.38 18.95 2.31
C SER A 260 27.47 19.78 3.59
N TYR A 261 26.67 19.48 4.62
CA TYR A 261 26.76 20.17 5.92
C TYR A 261 28.01 19.80 6.71
N TRP A 262 28.66 18.69 6.41
CA TRP A 262 29.93 18.29 7.04
C TRP A 262 31.14 18.81 6.29
N VAL A 263 31.06 18.88 4.96
CA VAL A 263 32.16 19.31 4.08
C VAL A 263 32.29 20.83 4.00
N LEU A 264 31.18 21.57 3.85
CA LEU A 264 31.19 23.03 3.76
C LEU A 264 31.88 23.74 4.95
N PRO A 265 31.67 23.36 6.22
CA PRO A 265 32.35 24.03 7.32
C PRO A 265 33.85 23.72 7.36
N LEU A 266 34.30 22.60 6.78
CA LEU A 266 35.71 22.20 6.73
C LEU A 266 36.47 22.87 5.59
N LEU A 267 35.85 22.99 4.42
CA LEU A 267 36.51 23.48 3.20
C LEU A 267 36.24 24.95 2.90
N VAL A 268 35.13 25.51 3.40
CA VAL A 268 34.70 26.87 3.06
C VAL A 268 34.46 27.71 4.32
N SER A 269 33.31 27.56 4.98
CA SER A 269 33.01 28.24 6.24
C SER A 269 31.66 27.81 6.83
N LEU A 270 31.44 28.14 8.11
CA LEU A 270 30.14 28.01 8.77
C LEU A 270 29.07 28.93 8.15
N ALA A 271 29.45 30.12 7.66
CA ALA A 271 28.51 31.04 7.03
C ALA A 271 27.97 30.48 5.70
N GLU A 272 28.85 29.96 4.84
CA GLU A 272 28.46 29.32 3.57
C GLU A 272 27.64 28.05 3.81
N THR A 273 27.89 27.32 4.91
CA THR A 273 27.04 26.21 5.34
C THR A 273 25.61 26.67 5.65
N GLY A 274 25.45 27.85 6.26
CA GLY A 274 24.13 28.45 6.52
C GLY A 274 23.45 28.93 5.25
N VAL A 275 24.18 29.57 4.33
CA VAL A 275 23.65 29.95 3.01
C VAL A 275 23.18 28.70 2.25
N PHE A 276 23.96 27.62 2.29
CA PHE A 276 23.56 26.33 1.72
C PHE A 276 22.28 25.79 2.35
N ALA A 277 22.17 25.82 3.69
CA ALA A 277 20.98 25.39 4.41
C ALA A 277 19.74 26.21 4.01
N ALA A 278 19.90 27.52 3.88
CA ALA A 278 18.85 28.42 3.41
C ALA A 278 18.38 28.06 2.00
N CYS A 279 19.32 27.88 1.06
CA CYS A 279 19.03 27.47 -0.32
C CYS A 279 18.33 26.10 -0.38
N ASN A 280 18.85 25.13 0.37
CA ASN A 280 18.29 23.78 0.45
C ASN A 280 16.88 23.78 1.08
N SER A 281 16.58 24.70 1.99
CA SER A 281 15.24 24.82 2.59
C SER A 281 14.19 25.22 1.54
N ILE A 282 14.52 26.15 0.64
CA ILE A 282 13.66 26.58 -0.46
C ILE A 282 13.47 25.42 -1.46
N ALA A 283 14.55 24.74 -1.84
CA ALA A 283 14.48 23.56 -2.72
C ALA A 283 13.64 22.42 -2.09
N SER A 284 13.72 22.27 -0.76
CA SER A 284 13.01 21.23 0.00
C SER A 284 11.49 21.42 0.06
N VAL A 285 10.95 22.57 -0.37
CA VAL A 285 9.50 22.79 -0.51
C VAL A 285 8.85 21.77 -1.47
N ALA A 286 9.64 21.14 -2.34
CA ALA A 286 9.19 20.05 -3.20
C ALA A 286 8.97 18.70 -2.47
N ASN A 287 9.53 18.51 -1.27
CA ASN A 287 9.50 17.22 -0.56
C ASN A 287 8.09 16.69 -0.24
N PRO A 288 7.11 17.51 0.19
CA PRO A 288 5.73 17.06 0.35
C PRO A 288 5.11 16.56 -0.97
N LEU A 289 5.44 17.22 -2.09
CA LEU A 289 5.00 16.84 -3.43
C LEU A 289 5.56 15.46 -3.80
N LEU A 290 6.87 15.26 -3.62
CA LEU A 290 7.53 13.96 -3.83
C LEU A 290 6.97 12.86 -2.94
N SER A 291 6.67 13.18 -1.68
CA SER A 291 6.09 12.24 -0.71
C SER A 291 4.68 11.81 -1.10
N ALA A 292 3.84 12.77 -1.51
CA ALA A 292 2.49 12.50 -2.02
C ALA A 292 2.55 11.58 -3.24
N PHE A 293 3.43 11.89 -4.21
CA PHE A 293 3.65 11.03 -5.37
C PHE A 293 4.07 9.61 -4.99
N ARG A 294 5.05 9.44 -4.10
CA ARG A 294 5.50 8.10 -3.67
C ARG A 294 4.35 7.26 -3.09
N ASN A 295 3.49 7.88 -2.30
CA ASN A 295 2.35 7.21 -1.66
C ASN A 295 1.27 6.79 -2.67
N THR A 296 1.14 7.49 -3.81
CA THR A 296 0.16 7.17 -4.86
C THR A 296 0.74 6.23 -5.93
N LEU A 297 2.02 6.38 -6.30
CA LEU A 297 2.65 5.65 -7.40
C LEU A 297 3.04 4.21 -7.01
N THR A 298 3.39 3.96 -5.75
CA THR A 298 3.78 2.61 -5.29
C THR A 298 2.63 1.59 -5.46
N PRO A 299 1.38 1.86 -5.01
CA PRO A 299 0.26 0.95 -5.27
C PRO A 299 -0.04 0.72 -6.75
N ARG A 300 0.09 1.76 -7.60
CA ARG A 300 -0.11 1.65 -9.05
C ARG A 300 0.95 0.77 -9.71
N SER A 301 2.20 0.89 -9.26
CA SER A 301 3.32 0.05 -9.73
C SER A 301 3.08 -1.43 -9.37
N VAL A 302 2.61 -1.71 -8.15
CA VAL A 302 2.22 -3.07 -7.74
C VAL A 302 1.09 -3.62 -8.60
N LEU A 303 0.06 -2.81 -8.89
CA LEU A 303 -1.06 -3.24 -9.72
C LEU A 303 -0.62 -3.48 -11.18
N ALA A 304 0.16 -2.57 -11.76
CA ALA A 304 0.67 -2.72 -13.13
C ALA A 304 1.55 -3.96 -13.29
N PHE A 305 2.36 -4.30 -12.28
CA PHE A 305 3.14 -5.53 -12.28
C PHE A 305 2.27 -6.78 -12.21
N LYS A 306 1.21 -6.77 -11.38
CA LYS A 306 0.26 -7.89 -11.27
C LYS A 306 -0.59 -8.09 -12.53
N GLU A 307 -1.01 -7.01 -13.17
CA GLU A 307 -1.94 -7.08 -14.31
C GLU A 307 -1.26 -7.37 -15.67
N GLY A 308 0.05 -7.14 -15.79
CA GLY A 308 0.73 -7.29 -17.09
C GLY A 308 2.23 -7.44 -17.00
N GLY A 309 2.72 -7.94 -15.86
CA GLY A 309 4.12 -8.25 -15.65
C GLY A 309 5.07 -7.07 -15.81
N VAL A 310 6.30 -7.38 -16.21
CA VAL A 310 7.40 -6.43 -16.32
C VAL A 310 7.16 -5.37 -17.39
N GLU A 311 6.55 -5.72 -18.53
CA GLU A 311 6.35 -4.78 -19.64
C GLU A 311 5.30 -3.71 -19.32
N ARG A 312 4.17 -4.11 -18.72
CA ARG A 312 3.16 -3.15 -18.23
C ARG A 312 3.71 -2.28 -17.11
N LEU A 313 4.53 -2.86 -16.22
CA LEU A 313 5.24 -2.12 -15.17
C LEU A 313 6.22 -1.10 -15.77
N ARG A 314 7.00 -1.46 -16.77
CA ARG A 314 7.94 -0.56 -17.46
C ARG A 314 7.23 0.62 -18.10
N ARG A 315 6.12 0.37 -18.81
CA ARG A 315 5.30 1.44 -19.41
C ARG A 315 4.69 2.35 -18.34
N GLN A 316 4.17 1.78 -17.26
CA GLN A 316 3.62 2.54 -16.15
C GLN A 316 4.69 3.40 -15.45
N ALA A 317 5.85 2.80 -15.11
CA ALA A 317 6.95 3.51 -14.46
C ALA A 317 7.49 4.66 -15.33
N SER A 318 7.56 4.46 -16.65
CA SER A 318 7.99 5.50 -17.60
C SER A 318 6.98 6.65 -17.68
N ARG A 319 5.68 6.35 -17.70
CA ARG A 319 4.61 7.37 -17.67
C ARG A 319 4.62 8.16 -16.36
N ASP A 320 4.76 7.46 -15.24
CA ASP A 320 4.80 8.07 -13.91
C ASP A 320 6.05 8.94 -13.75
N ALA A 321 7.19 8.51 -14.30
CA ALA A 321 8.41 9.32 -14.36
C ALA A 321 8.24 10.56 -15.24
N LEU A 322 7.65 10.43 -16.44
CA LEU A 322 7.42 11.57 -17.32
C LEU A 322 6.50 12.61 -16.66
N LEU A 323 5.43 12.17 -16.01
CA LEU A 323 4.53 13.04 -15.26
C LEU A 323 5.27 13.74 -14.12
N LEU A 324 6.03 12.99 -13.32
CA LEU A 324 6.77 13.55 -12.19
C LEU A 324 7.85 14.53 -12.64
N VAL A 325 8.59 14.21 -13.70
CA VAL A 325 9.56 15.12 -14.33
C VAL A 325 8.86 16.36 -14.87
N GLY A 326 7.69 16.24 -15.49
CA GLY A 326 6.92 17.40 -15.97
C GLY A 326 6.54 18.35 -14.83
N VAL A 327 5.98 17.84 -13.73
CA VAL A 327 5.63 18.64 -12.55
C VAL A 327 6.87 19.26 -11.89
N MET A 328 7.96 18.50 -11.75
CA MET A 328 9.20 18.99 -11.15
C MET A 328 9.94 19.97 -12.07
N SER A 329 9.79 19.86 -13.39
CA SER A 329 10.34 20.84 -14.35
C SER A 329 9.65 22.18 -14.20
N LEU A 330 8.32 22.21 -14.02
CA LEU A 330 7.60 23.44 -13.72
C LEU A 330 8.09 24.06 -12.41
N PHE A 331 8.23 23.25 -11.35
CA PHE A 331 8.81 23.71 -10.08
C PHE A 331 10.21 24.30 -10.27
N TRP A 332 11.08 23.60 -11.00
CA TRP A 332 12.43 24.08 -11.29
C TRP A 332 12.45 25.39 -12.08
N VAL A 333 11.61 25.53 -13.11
CA VAL A 333 11.47 26.78 -13.88
C VAL A 333 11.03 27.94 -13.00
N VAL A 334 10.08 27.71 -12.09
CA VAL A 334 9.66 28.73 -11.12
C VAL A 334 10.84 29.16 -10.25
N ILE A 335 11.61 28.21 -9.72
CA ILE A 335 12.81 28.52 -8.91
C ILE A 335 13.87 29.24 -9.74
N LEU A 336 14.08 28.89 -11.02
CA LEU A 336 15.05 29.54 -11.89
C LEU A 336 14.81 31.05 -12.01
N PHE A 337 13.55 31.47 -12.15
CA PHE A 337 13.20 32.88 -12.30
C PHE A 337 12.95 33.61 -10.96
N SER A 338 12.63 32.88 -9.90
CA SER A 338 12.25 33.47 -8.61
C SER A 338 13.22 33.20 -7.46
N GLY A 339 14.25 32.38 -7.64
CA GLY A 339 15.14 31.93 -6.56
C GLY A 339 15.78 33.07 -5.78
N ASP A 340 16.30 34.06 -6.50
CA ASP A 340 16.91 35.26 -5.91
C ASP A 340 15.90 36.18 -5.20
N PHE A 341 14.67 36.21 -5.70
CA PHE A 341 13.56 36.91 -5.05
C PHE A 341 13.10 36.17 -3.78
N LEU A 342 12.97 34.84 -3.84
CA LEU A 342 12.59 34.00 -2.72
C LEU A 342 13.62 34.06 -1.59
N MET A 343 14.91 34.05 -1.90
CA MET A 343 15.96 34.21 -0.91
C MET A 343 15.79 35.54 -0.15
N ARG A 344 15.62 36.66 -0.86
CA ARG A 344 15.41 38.00 -0.26
C ARG A 344 14.08 38.12 0.51
N LEU A 345 13.02 37.47 0.04
CA LEU A 345 11.72 37.49 0.69
C LEU A 345 11.74 36.73 2.02
N VAL A 346 12.36 35.56 2.01
CA VAL A 346 12.39 34.62 3.14
C VAL A 346 13.45 35.04 4.17
N TYR A 347 14.66 35.35 3.71
CA TYR A 347 15.82 35.71 4.53
C TYR A 347 16.16 37.20 4.34
N HIS A 348 16.28 37.95 5.44
CA HIS A 348 16.47 39.41 5.41
C HIS A 348 17.94 39.85 5.40
N ASP A 349 18.86 38.98 5.83
CA ASP A 349 20.27 39.32 5.91
C ASP A 349 20.92 39.35 4.52
N HIS A 350 21.70 40.39 4.22
CA HIS A 350 22.38 40.56 2.93
C HIS A 350 23.39 39.44 2.63
N GLY A 351 23.83 38.67 3.63
CA GLY A 351 24.67 37.49 3.44
C GLY A 351 24.01 36.37 2.61
N TYR A 352 22.71 36.47 2.34
CA TYR A 352 21.96 35.54 1.50
C TYR A 352 21.72 36.05 0.06
N ASP A 353 22.12 37.29 -0.27
CA ASP A 353 21.86 37.91 -1.57
C ASP A 353 22.67 37.26 -2.70
N GLY A 354 22.08 37.22 -3.91
CA GLY A 354 22.76 36.77 -5.14
C GLY A 354 23.08 35.28 -5.19
N ARG A 355 22.33 34.44 -4.46
CA ARG A 355 22.52 32.97 -4.38
C ARG A 355 21.42 32.16 -5.05
N GLY A 356 20.60 32.78 -5.89
CA GLY A 356 19.51 32.12 -6.62
C GLY A 356 20.00 31.03 -7.58
N ASP A 357 21.24 31.10 -8.05
CA ASP A 357 21.93 30.07 -8.82
C ASP A 357 22.08 28.76 -8.04
N VAL A 358 22.50 28.82 -6.77
CA VAL A 358 22.61 27.66 -5.87
C VAL A 358 21.23 27.02 -5.65
N VAL A 359 20.20 27.82 -5.39
CA VAL A 359 18.81 27.33 -5.23
C VAL A 359 18.34 26.61 -6.50
N THR A 360 18.66 27.18 -7.66
CA THR A 360 18.31 26.62 -8.97
C THR A 360 18.97 25.27 -9.21
N ILE A 361 20.26 25.14 -8.88
CA ILE A 361 21.00 23.87 -9.01
C ILE A 361 20.45 22.81 -8.04
N LEU A 362 20.13 23.19 -6.80
CA LEU A 362 19.51 22.27 -5.83
C LEU A 362 18.11 21.83 -6.28
N ALA A 363 17.28 22.75 -6.82
CA ALA A 363 15.99 22.39 -7.39
C ALA A 363 16.14 21.44 -8.59
N LEU A 364 17.19 21.60 -9.41
CA LEU A 364 17.52 20.67 -10.49
C LEU A 364 17.95 19.30 -9.94
N ALA A 365 18.67 19.26 -8.82
CA ALA A 365 19.04 18.01 -8.17
C ALA A 365 17.81 17.26 -7.61
N VAL A 366 16.84 18.01 -7.07
CA VAL A 366 15.53 17.46 -6.65
C VAL A 366 14.79 16.88 -7.86
N LEU A 367 14.75 17.59 -9.00
CA LEU A 367 14.19 17.10 -10.26
C LEU A 367 14.88 15.81 -10.73
N ALA A 368 16.21 15.77 -10.72
CA ALA A 368 16.99 14.59 -11.10
C ALA A 368 16.68 13.38 -10.19
N THR A 369 16.54 13.62 -8.89
CA THR A 369 16.11 12.59 -7.92
C THR A 369 14.70 12.09 -8.23
N ALA A 370 13.78 13.00 -8.55
CA ALA A 370 12.39 12.68 -8.89
C ALA A 370 12.30 11.80 -10.16
N ALA A 371 13.14 12.07 -11.17
CA ALA A 371 13.21 11.26 -12.39
C ALA A 371 13.50 9.77 -12.12
N GLY A 372 14.24 9.47 -11.04
CA GLY A 372 14.61 8.10 -10.65
C GLY A 372 13.63 7.45 -9.68
N ALA A 373 12.68 8.20 -9.10
CA ALA A 373 11.79 7.71 -8.05
C ALA A 373 10.85 6.60 -8.55
N SER A 374 10.33 6.71 -9.78
CA SER A 374 9.45 5.71 -10.38
C SER A 374 10.15 4.37 -10.61
N ALA A 375 11.41 4.37 -11.01
CA ALA A 375 12.20 3.14 -11.15
C ALA A 375 12.43 2.43 -9.81
N SER A 376 12.67 3.20 -8.74
CA SER A 376 12.73 2.64 -7.38
C SER A 376 11.40 2.02 -6.94
N ASN A 377 10.27 2.68 -7.22
CA ASN A 377 8.94 2.14 -6.91
C ASN A 377 8.64 0.86 -7.71
N ALA A 378 9.06 0.78 -8.97
CA ALA A 378 8.92 -0.40 -9.80
C ALA A 378 9.78 -1.58 -9.30
N MET A 379 11.04 -1.33 -8.93
CA MET A 379 11.88 -2.38 -8.32
C MET A 379 11.33 -2.85 -6.96
N ALA A 380 10.77 -1.93 -6.17
CA ALA A 380 10.12 -2.26 -4.92
C ALA A 380 8.86 -3.11 -5.14
N SER A 381 8.07 -2.83 -6.20
CA SER A 381 6.91 -3.66 -6.54
C SER A 381 7.25 -5.05 -7.06
N MET A 382 8.47 -5.23 -7.58
CA MET A 382 9.03 -6.55 -7.95
C MET A 382 9.64 -7.32 -6.76
N GLU A 383 9.51 -6.81 -5.52
CA GLU A 383 10.10 -7.40 -4.31
C GLU A 383 11.63 -7.56 -4.38
N ARG A 384 12.33 -6.63 -5.07
CA ARG A 384 13.80 -6.61 -5.19
C ARG A 384 14.43 -5.42 -4.44
N PRO A 385 14.28 -5.30 -3.11
CA PRO A 385 14.80 -4.16 -2.34
C PRO A 385 16.34 -4.06 -2.37
N ARG A 386 17.06 -5.18 -2.59
CA ARG A 386 18.52 -5.17 -2.72
C ARG A 386 19.01 -4.32 -3.90
N ALA A 387 18.30 -4.37 -5.03
CA ALA A 387 18.65 -3.58 -6.20
C ALA A 387 18.47 -2.07 -5.95
N VAL A 388 17.43 -1.70 -5.18
CA VAL A 388 17.21 -0.33 -4.75
C VAL A 388 18.38 0.17 -3.90
N VAL A 389 18.81 -0.62 -2.91
CA VAL A 389 19.92 -0.26 -2.00
C VAL A 389 21.22 -0.05 -2.77
N VAL A 390 21.57 -0.96 -3.69
CA VAL A 390 22.79 -0.82 -4.52
C VAL A 390 22.72 0.44 -5.37
N ALA A 391 21.60 0.70 -6.03
CA ALA A 391 21.44 1.90 -6.86
C ALA A 391 21.53 3.20 -6.03
N THR A 392 20.97 3.24 -4.83
CA THR A 392 21.17 4.37 -3.89
C THR A 392 22.61 4.51 -3.41
N SER A 393 23.34 3.40 -3.26
CA SER A 393 24.74 3.41 -2.83
C SER A 393 25.66 4.09 -3.85
N VAL A 394 25.40 3.86 -5.15
CA VAL A 394 26.11 4.56 -6.24
C VAL A 394 25.88 6.07 -6.14
N GLY A 395 24.63 6.50 -5.97
CA GLY A 395 24.29 7.92 -5.82
C GLY A 395 24.97 8.56 -4.61
N ALA A 396 24.97 7.90 -3.45
CA ALA A 396 25.61 8.40 -2.24
C ALA A 396 27.14 8.49 -2.37
N PHE A 397 27.78 7.50 -3.00
CA PHE A 397 29.23 7.53 -3.24
C PHE A 397 29.61 8.69 -4.16
N VAL A 398 28.87 8.88 -5.27
CA VAL A 398 29.10 10.02 -6.17
C VAL A 398 28.81 11.34 -5.46
N THR A 399 27.76 11.42 -4.64
CA THR A 399 27.46 12.63 -3.85
C THR A 399 28.64 12.97 -2.93
N ALA A 400 29.13 12.00 -2.13
CA ALA A 400 30.19 12.26 -1.17
C ALA A 400 31.50 12.70 -1.84
N THR A 401 31.89 12.02 -2.93
CA THR A 401 33.11 12.33 -3.68
C THR A 401 33.00 13.65 -4.45
N ALA A 402 31.89 13.90 -5.15
CA ALA A 402 31.68 15.11 -5.92
C ALA A 402 31.47 16.35 -5.03
N VAL A 403 30.73 16.22 -3.91
CA VAL A 403 30.61 17.31 -2.94
C VAL A 403 31.98 17.66 -2.38
N TRP A 404 32.81 16.69 -1.99
CA TRP A 404 34.16 16.99 -1.52
C TRP A 404 35.01 17.70 -2.59
N ALA A 405 35.12 17.11 -3.79
CA ALA A 405 35.97 17.63 -4.85
C ALA A 405 35.52 18.99 -5.37
N PHE A 406 34.24 19.14 -5.73
CA PHE A 406 33.74 20.39 -6.30
C PHE A 406 33.66 21.51 -5.27
N THR A 407 33.39 21.21 -3.99
CA THR A 407 33.41 22.25 -2.93
C THR A 407 34.81 22.81 -2.74
N ALA A 408 35.85 21.98 -2.85
CA ALA A 408 37.24 22.44 -2.74
C ALA A 408 37.61 23.46 -3.83
N GLU A 409 37.06 23.33 -5.04
CA GLU A 409 37.38 24.20 -6.17
C GLU A 409 36.39 25.38 -6.33
N TRP A 410 35.09 25.15 -6.15
CA TRP A 410 34.02 26.09 -6.47
C TRP A 410 33.19 26.53 -5.26
N GLY A 411 33.61 26.16 -4.05
CA GLY A 411 32.93 26.53 -2.80
C GLY A 411 31.46 26.08 -2.77
N LEU A 412 30.55 27.01 -2.48
CA LEU A 412 29.13 26.74 -2.32
C LEU A 412 28.47 26.15 -3.58
N LEU A 413 28.81 26.69 -4.76
CA LEU A 413 28.31 26.17 -6.04
C LEU A 413 28.79 24.74 -6.28
N GLY A 414 30.03 24.46 -5.88
CA GLY A 414 30.61 23.11 -5.91
C GLY A 414 29.79 22.11 -5.11
N ALA A 415 29.37 22.47 -3.89
CA ALA A 415 28.51 21.62 -3.06
C ALA A 415 27.17 21.33 -3.75
N ALA A 416 26.55 22.34 -4.38
CA ALA A 416 25.28 22.16 -5.10
C ALA A 416 25.44 21.25 -6.33
N TYR A 417 26.49 21.46 -7.13
CA TYR A 417 26.81 20.58 -8.26
C TYR A 417 27.16 19.16 -7.81
N GLY A 418 27.80 18.98 -6.65
CA GLY A 418 28.07 17.68 -6.06
C GLY A 418 26.79 16.91 -5.74
N ILE A 419 25.80 17.58 -5.13
CA ILE A 419 24.47 16.98 -4.91
C ILE A 419 23.76 16.68 -6.24
N LEU A 420 23.83 17.58 -7.22
CA LEU A 420 23.25 17.34 -8.54
C LEU A 420 23.86 16.11 -9.22
N ALA A 421 25.19 16.01 -9.24
CA ALA A 421 25.91 14.88 -9.81
C ALA A 421 25.52 13.56 -9.14
N GLY A 422 25.46 13.53 -7.81
CA GLY A 422 25.00 12.36 -7.06
C GLY A 422 23.53 12.00 -7.31
N SER A 423 22.67 13.01 -7.47
CA SER A 423 21.25 12.83 -7.79
C SER A 423 21.03 12.26 -9.19
N VAL A 424 21.76 12.77 -10.19
CA VAL A 424 21.77 12.25 -11.57
C VAL A 424 22.31 10.82 -11.59
N ALA A 425 23.47 10.57 -10.98
CA ALA A 425 24.07 9.25 -10.93
C ALA A 425 23.15 8.23 -10.23
N GLY A 426 22.53 8.60 -9.10
CA GLY A 426 21.57 7.75 -8.40
C GLY A 426 20.29 7.50 -9.23
N SER A 427 19.81 8.49 -9.97
CA SER A 427 18.65 8.35 -10.87
C SER A 427 18.93 7.40 -12.03
N VAL A 428 20.07 7.58 -12.70
CA VAL A 428 20.55 6.70 -13.77
C VAL A 428 20.77 5.28 -13.23
N ALA A 429 21.44 5.13 -12.09
CA ALA A 429 21.67 3.83 -11.47
C ALA A 429 20.36 3.09 -11.15
N ARG A 430 19.32 3.79 -10.68
CA ARG A 430 18.00 3.20 -10.44
C ARG A 430 17.34 2.73 -11.73
N TRP A 431 17.41 3.51 -12.80
CA TRP A 431 16.87 3.14 -14.11
C TRP A 431 17.64 1.98 -14.74
N VAL A 432 18.97 2.00 -14.71
CA VAL A 432 19.81 0.90 -15.19
C VAL A 432 19.53 -0.37 -14.37
N ALA A 433 19.46 -0.28 -13.04
CA ALA A 433 19.11 -1.41 -12.19
C ALA A 433 17.70 -1.96 -12.51
N PHE A 434 16.71 -1.08 -12.71
CA PHE A 434 15.36 -1.50 -13.11
C PHE A 434 15.36 -2.17 -14.48
N LEU A 435 15.97 -1.56 -15.50
CA LEU A 435 16.01 -2.08 -16.86
C LEU A 435 16.82 -3.37 -16.95
N THR A 436 17.90 -3.53 -16.19
CA THR A 436 18.65 -4.79 -16.14
C THR A 436 17.87 -5.90 -15.43
N VAL A 437 17.16 -5.58 -14.35
CA VAL A 437 16.26 -6.53 -13.67
C VAL A 437 15.05 -6.88 -14.55
N ALA A 438 14.58 -5.93 -15.36
CA ALA A 438 13.48 -6.11 -16.30
C ALA A 438 13.88 -6.85 -17.59
N ALA A 439 15.12 -6.66 -18.05
CA ALA A 439 15.67 -7.28 -19.25
C ALA A 439 16.25 -8.67 -18.97
N ARG A 440 16.52 -9.01 -17.71
CA ARG A 440 16.69 -10.42 -17.34
C ARG A 440 15.43 -11.15 -17.80
N PRO A 441 15.57 -12.23 -18.57
CA PRO A 441 14.49 -13.13 -18.93
C PRO A 441 13.57 -13.27 -17.73
N GLY A 442 12.38 -12.67 -17.82
CA GLY A 442 11.40 -12.80 -16.76
C GLY A 442 11.07 -14.28 -16.60
N PRO A 443 10.31 -14.65 -15.56
CA PRO A 443 9.76 -16.00 -15.46
C PRO A 443 9.10 -16.48 -16.78
N ALA A 444 8.68 -15.59 -17.68
CA ALA A 444 8.18 -15.95 -19.01
C ALA A 444 9.11 -16.87 -19.83
N ASP A 445 10.42 -16.64 -19.84
CA ASP A 445 11.38 -17.52 -20.54
C ASP A 445 11.68 -18.80 -19.74
N HIS A 446 11.61 -18.73 -18.41
CA HIS A 446 11.68 -19.90 -17.51
C HIS A 446 10.36 -20.69 -17.48
N VAL A 447 9.28 -20.18 -18.07
CA VAL A 447 7.96 -20.82 -18.10
C VAL A 447 7.73 -21.50 -19.44
N ARG A 448 8.36 -21.03 -20.53
CA ARG A 448 8.30 -21.71 -21.82
C ARG A 448 8.79 -23.16 -21.72
N ALA A 449 9.92 -23.42 -21.05
CA ALA A 449 10.45 -24.77 -20.89
C ALA A 449 9.51 -25.71 -20.08
N PRO A 450 9.01 -25.33 -18.89
CA PRO A 450 7.96 -26.04 -18.16
C PRO A 450 6.71 -26.33 -19.00
N ILE A 451 6.18 -25.34 -19.72
CA ILE A 451 4.98 -25.50 -20.54
C ILE A 451 5.27 -26.43 -21.72
N VAL A 452 6.41 -26.28 -22.37
CA VAL A 452 6.85 -27.16 -23.46
C VAL A 452 6.97 -28.60 -22.95
N GLN A 453 7.55 -28.80 -21.77
CA GLN A 453 7.64 -30.11 -21.13
C GLN A 453 6.25 -30.71 -20.84
N VAL A 454 5.29 -29.92 -20.33
CA VAL A 454 3.90 -30.36 -20.10
C VAL A 454 3.21 -30.71 -21.42
N LEU A 455 3.40 -29.92 -22.47
CA LEU A 455 2.81 -30.18 -23.80
C LEU A 455 3.43 -31.44 -24.45
N GLN A 456 4.73 -31.69 -24.22
CA GLN A 456 5.40 -32.93 -24.62
C GLN A 456 4.93 -34.17 -23.83
N GLN A 457 4.41 -34.00 -22.61
CA GLN A 457 3.76 -35.08 -21.85
C GLN A 457 2.35 -35.35 -22.38
N LEU A 458 1.66 -34.34 -22.90
CA LEU A 458 0.30 -34.43 -23.44
C LEU A 458 0.26 -35.08 -24.85
N ALA A 459 1.25 -34.79 -25.69
CA ALA A 459 1.31 -35.21 -27.09
C ALA A 459 2.70 -35.78 -27.45
N GLN A 460 2.76 -36.75 -28.36
CA GLN A 460 4.06 -37.21 -28.89
C GLN A 460 4.83 -36.01 -29.48
N PRO A 461 6.13 -35.85 -29.17
CA PRO A 461 6.89 -34.65 -29.54
C PRO A 461 6.96 -34.52 -31.07
N ASN A 462 6.26 -33.53 -31.64
CA ASN A 462 6.48 -33.09 -33.00
C ASN A 462 7.39 -31.86 -32.99
N PRO A 463 8.69 -31.99 -33.34
CA PRO A 463 9.66 -30.89 -33.26
C PRO A 463 9.40 -29.75 -34.26
N ALA A 464 8.45 -29.91 -35.20
CA ALA A 464 8.13 -28.91 -36.21
C ALA A 464 7.06 -27.88 -35.78
N VAL A 465 6.40 -28.05 -34.62
CA VAL A 465 5.29 -27.18 -34.21
C VAL A 465 5.80 -26.06 -33.31
N ASP A 466 5.83 -24.81 -33.81
CA ASP A 466 6.08 -23.64 -32.97
C ASP A 466 4.80 -23.25 -32.24
N TRP A 467 4.86 -23.29 -30.91
CA TRP A 467 3.75 -22.90 -30.03
C TRP A 467 3.88 -21.42 -29.64
N ASP A 468 2.84 -20.65 -29.96
CA ASP A 468 2.60 -19.31 -29.41
C ASP A 468 2.02 -19.46 -28.01
N ILE A 469 2.83 -19.15 -27.00
CA ILE A 469 2.51 -19.30 -25.59
C ILE A 469 2.33 -17.90 -25.01
N ARG A 470 1.11 -17.59 -24.55
CA ARG A 470 0.77 -16.29 -23.97
C ARG A 470 0.14 -16.45 -22.61
N GLN A 471 0.57 -15.67 -21.63
CA GLN A 471 -0.13 -15.63 -20.35
C GLN A 471 -1.50 -14.98 -20.54
N ILE A 472 -2.57 -15.69 -20.18
CA ILE A 472 -3.96 -15.23 -20.30
C ILE A 472 -4.62 -14.97 -18.95
N GLY A 473 -4.02 -15.45 -17.85
CA GLY A 473 -4.51 -15.21 -16.49
C GLY A 473 -3.51 -15.55 -15.39
N GLU A 474 -3.83 -15.16 -14.17
CA GLU A 474 -3.13 -15.57 -12.94
C GLU A 474 -4.17 -15.76 -11.85
N GLY A 475 -4.33 -16.99 -11.38
CA GLY A 475 -5.20 -17.37 -10.26
C GLY A 475 -4.42 -17.40 -8.95
N PHE A 476 -5.12 -17.59 -7.83
CA PHE A 476 -4.51 -17.60 -6.49
C PHE A 476 -3.50 -18.75 -6.29
N GLN A 477 -3.63 -19.81 -7.09
CA GLN A 477 -2.87 -21.05 -6.98
C GLN A 477 -1.90 -21.29 -8.15
N GLY A 478 -1.93 -20.47 -9.21
CA GLY A 478 -1.12 -20.71 -10.41
C GLY A 478 -1.39 -19.74 -11.56
N ARG A 479 -0.51 -19.75 -12.56
CA ARG A 479 -0.60 -18.88 -13.75
C ARG A 479 -1.20 -19.64 -14.92
N ILE A 480 -2.05 -18.99 -15.71
CA ILE A 480 -2.75 -19.61 -16.85
C ILE A 480 -2.17 -19.07 -18.15
N TYR A 481 -1.80 -19.97 -19.05
CA TYR A 481 -1.22 -19.69 -20.36
C TYR A 481 -2.10 -20.27 -21.47
N GLY A 482 -2.40 -19.46 -22.47
CA GLY A 482 -3.01 -19.89 -23.71
C GLY A 482 -1.95 -20.39 -24.67
N ILE A 483 -2.21 -21.53 -25.30
CA ILE A 483 -1.34 -22.20 -26.26
C ILE A 483 -2.04 -22.22 -27.60
N ARG A 484 -1.37 -21.69 -28.62
CA ARG A 484 -1.80 -21.74 -30.01
C ARG A 484 -0.68 -22.25 -30.90
N THR A 485 -1.02 -22.87 -32.01
CA THR A 485 -0.09 -23.12 -33.12
C THR A 485 -0.03 -21.89 -34.03
N GLY A 486 1.13 -21.65 -34.66
CA GLY A 486 1.29 -20.55 -35.63
C GLY A 486 0.52 -20.74 -36.95
N GLY A 487 -0.13 -21.90 -37.17
CA GLY A 487 -0.87 -22.27 -38.38
C GLY A 487 -2.26 -22.86 -38.08
N ASP A 488 -2.92 -23.47 -39.07
CA ASP A 488 -4.26 -24.08 -38.94
C ASP A 488 -4.26 -25.45 -38.23
N ASP A 489 -3.09 -25.90 -37.76
CA ASP A 489 -2.86 -27.19 -37.12
C ASP A 489 -3.47 -27.26 -35.72
N ALA A 490 -4.02 -28.41 -35.34
CA ALA A 490 -4.46 -28.65 -33.98
C ALA A 490 -3.27 -28.81 -33.01
N VAL A 491 -3.36 -28.23 -31.81
CA VAL A 491 -2.42 -28.44 -30.71
C VAL A 491 -2.51 -29.88 -30.19
N TRP A 492 -3.72 -30.43 -30.04
CA TRP A 492 -3.94 -31.81 -29.58
C TRP A 492 -5.33 -32.32 -29.96
N GLN A 493 -5.43 -33.54 -30.54
CA GLN A 493 -6.69 -34.23 -30.90
C GLN A 493 -7.81 -33.33 -31.47
N GLY A 494 -7.48 -32.42 -32.40
CA GLY A 494 -8.44 -31.51 -33.04
C GLY A 494 -8.67 -30.17 -32.33
N TYR A 495 -8.14 -29.96 -31.12
CA TYR A 495 -8.19 -28.68 -30.42
C TYR A 495 -7.08 -27.74 -30.88
N ARG A 496 -7.45 -26.54 -31.35
CA ARG A 496 -6.53 -25.51 -31.84
C ARG A 496 -5.99 -24.59 -30.74
N ASP A 497 -6.76 -24.41 -29.68
CA ASP A 497 -6.43 -23.54 -28.55
C ASP A 497 -6.52 -24.33 -27.25
N LEU A 498 -5.44 -24.36 -26.47
CA LEU A 498 -5.41 -24.96 -25.13
C LEU A 498 -5.09 -23.93 -24.06
N ALA A 499 -5.49 -24.21 -22.83
CA ALA A 499 -5.05 -23.49 -21.64
C ALA A 499 -4.22 -24.39 -20.74
N VAL A 500 -3.07 -23.89 -20.27
CA VAL A 500 -2.19 -24.56 -19.30
C VAL A 500 -2.14 -23.72 -18.04
N LYS A 501 -2.67 -24.24 -16.93
CA LYS A 501 -2.53 -23.66 -15.59
C LYS A 501 -1.30 -24.27 -14.92
N LEU A 502 -0.25 -23.48 -14.76
CA LEU A 502 1.02 -23.87 -14.14
C LEU A 502 1.02 -23.46 -12.66
N TYR A 503 1.24 -24.42 -11.76
CA TYR A 503 1.27 -24.18 -10.32
C TYR A 503 2.72 -23.91 -9.85
N PRO A 504 2.91 -23.29 -8.67
CA PRO A 504 4.23 -23.18 -8.04
C PRO A 504 4.89 -24.55 -7.86
N ASP A 505 6.21 -24.61 -7.95
CA ASP A 505 6.99 -25.83 -7.71
C ASP A 505 7.07 -26.14 -6.22
N GLU A 506 5.95 -26.61 -5.67
CA GLU A 506 5.78 -26.97 -4.26
C GLU A 506 5.13 -28.36 -4.14
N PRO A 507 5.45 -29.18 -3.11
CA PRO A 507 4.90 -30.53 -2.97
C PRO A 507 3.36 -30.59 -2.95
N ALA A 508 2.69 -29.56 -2.46
CA ALA A 508 1.22 -29.48 -2.40
C ALA A 508 0.57 -29.10 -3.76
N ALA A 509 1.35 -28.68 -4.75
CA ALA A 509 0.86 -28.18 -6.02
C ALA A 509 0.28 -29.30 -6.90
N VAL A 510 0.89 -30.49 -6.91
CA VAL A 510 0.40 -31.65 -7.68
C VAL A 510 -0.96 -32.11 -7.15
N GLU A 511 -1.12 -32.19 -5.84
CA GLU A 511 -2.39 -32.58 -5.22
C GLU A 511 -3.48 -31.54 -5.49
N THR A 512 -3.12 -30.25 -5.49
CA THR A 512 -4.02 -29.16 -5.90
C THR A 512 -4.42 -29.28 -7.37
N ALA A 513 -3.47 -29.56 -8.27
CA ALA A 513 -3.73 -29.74 -9.70
C ALA A 513 -4.67 -30.92 -9.97
N ARG A 514 -4.46 -32.06 -9.31
CA ARG A 514 -5.34 -33.23 -9.40
C ARG A 514 -6.74 -32.94 -8.86
N ARG A 515 -6.85 -32.26 -7.71
CA ARG A 515 -8.14 -31.87 -7.13
C ARG A 515 -8.93 -30.94 -8.07
N GLN A 516 -8.25 -29.95 -8.66
CA GLN A 516 -8.86 -29.06 -9.65
C GLN A 516 -9.25 -29.81 -10.92
N PHE A 517 -8.44 -30.76 -11.40
CA PHE A 517 -8.81 -31.63 -12.52
C PHE A 517 -10.12 -32.37 -12.24
N ASP A 518 -10.22 -33.05 -11.09
CA ASP A 518 -11.42 -33.81 -10.73
C ASP A 518 -12.67 -32.93 -10.57
N ALA A 519 -12.50 -31.73 -9.99
CA ALA A 519 -13.57 -30.74 -9.86
C ALA A 519 -14.04 -30.25 -11.23
N GLN A 520 -13.10 -29.94 -12.12
CA GLN A 520 -13.38 -29.49 -13.47
C GLN A 520 -14.03 -30.60 -14.33
N VAL A 521 -13.65 -31.87 -14.16
CA VAL A 521 -14.30 -33.01 -14.83
C VAL A 521 -15.78 -33.08 -14.43
N ARG A 522 -16.08 -33.02 -13.13
CA ARG A 522 -17.46 -33.04 -12.63
C ARG A 522 -18.27 -31.84 -13.13
N LEU A 523 -17.68 -30.64 -13.10
CA LEU A 523 -18.33 -29.44 -13.60
C LEU A 523 -18.62 -29.58 -15.10
N HIS A 524 -17.62 -29.90 -15.91
CA HIS A 524 -17.74 -30.07 -17.36
C HIS A 524 -18.85 -31.07 -17.73
N GLY A 525 -18.84 -32.27 -17.13
CA GLY A 525 -19.86 -33.29 -17.41
C GLY A 525 -21.28 -32.87 -17.05
N SER A 526 -21.46 -32.01 -16.04
CA SER A 526 -22.78 -31.53 -15.63
C SER A 526 -23.28 -30.30 -16.40
N VAL A 527 -22.36 -29.42 -16.80
CA VAL A 527 -22.68 -28.06 -17.28
C VAL A 527 -22.46 -27.87 -18.77
N ASP A 528 -21.42 -28.47 -19.36
CA ASP A 528 -21.00 -28.08 -20.71
C ASP A 528 -22.05 -28.37 -21.78
N GLY A 529 -22.33 -27.36 -22.60
CA GLY A 529 -23.23 -27.48 -23.75
C GLY A 529 -24.71 -27.47 -23.41
N ARG A 530 -25.07 -27.25 -22.15
CA ARG A 530 -26.47 -27.11 -21.73
C ARG A 530 -27.01 -25.75 -22.18
N THR A 531 -28.18 -25.76 -22.82
CA THR A 531 -28.84 -24.58 -23.36
C THR A 531 -30.15 -24.27 -22.65
N VAL A 532 -30.39 -23.00 -22.33
CA VAL A 532 -31.65 -22.51 -21.74
C VAL A 532 -32.01 -21.17 -22.41
N HIS A 533 -33.16 -21.10 -23.09
CA HIS A 533 -33.67 -19.89 -23.76
C HIS A 533 -32.61 -19.13 -24.59
N ASP A 534 -31.95 -19.82 -25.52
CA ASP A 534 -30.88 -19.31 -26.41
C ASP A 534 -29.55 -18.92 -25.74
N TRP A 535 -29.38 -19.23 -24.46
CA TRP A 535 -28.10 -19.12 -23.77
C TRP A 535 -27.47 -20.49 -23.60
N THR A 536 -26.14 -20.55 -23.73
CA THR A 536 -25.38 -21.79 -23.51
C THR A 536 -24.44 -21.62 -22.33
N LEU A 537 -24.44 -22.58 -21.40
CA LEU A 537 -23.42 -22.67 -20.36
C LEU A 537 -22.31 -23.64 -20.82
N ARG A 538 -21.05 -23.23 -20.65
CA ARG A 538 -19.86 -23.99 -21.01
C ARG A 538 -18.95 -24.13 -19.80
N ALA A 539 -18.09 -25.14 -19.84
CA ALA A 539 -17.01 -25.29 -18.88
C ALA A 539 -15.80 -25.90 -19.61
N PRO A 540 -14.56 -25.45 -19.35
CA PRO A 540 -13.38 -26.08 -19.93
C PRO A 540 -13.32 -27.58 -19.66
N LEU A 541 -12.97 -28.35 -20.68
CA LEU A 541 -12.69 -29.77 -20.56
C LEU A 541 -11.24 -29.93 -20.06
N PRO A 542 -11.01 -30.51 -18.88
CA PRO A 542 -9.67 -30.80 -18.43
C PRO A 542 -9.12 -32.01 -19.21
N LEU A 543 -7.90 -31.89 -19.72
CA LEU A 543 -7.28 -32.84 -20.64
C LEU A 543 -6.18 -33.66 -19.97
N HIS A 544 -5.36 -33.03 -19.13
CA HIS A 544 -4.20 -33.68 -18.52
C HIS A 544 -3.71 -32.96 -17.26
N VAL A 545 -3.13 -33.72 -16.33
CA VAL A 545 -2.39 -33.20 -15.17
C VAL A 545 -0.95 -33.65 -15.27
N SER A 546 -0.01 -32.70 -15.27
CA SER A 546 1.42 -32.96 -15.17
C SER A 546 1.85 -32.86 -13.71
N GLU A 547 2.68 -33.80 -13.26
CA GLU A 547 3.26 -33.79 -11.92
C GLU A 547 4.57 -32.99 -11.85
N ALA A 548 5.33 -32.97 -12.95
CA ALA A 548 6.63 -32.34 -13.02
C ALA A 548 6.82 -31.70 -14.42
N PRO A 549 6.63 -30.38 -14.53
CA PRO A 549 6.20 -29.43 -13.50
C PRO A 549 4.70 -29.58 -13.17
N PRO A 550 4.24 -29.26 -11.95
CA PRO A 550 2.82 -29.32 -11.58
C PRO A 550 1.96 -28.42 -12.49
N ALA A 551 1.09 -29.01 -13.30
CA ALA A 551 0.26 -28.29 -14.26
C ALA A 551 -1.07 -28.98 -14.55
N LEU A 552 -2.07 -28.18 -14.96
CA LEU A 552 -3.37 -28.63 -15.44
C LEU A 552 -3.59 -28.10 -16.86
N VAL A 553 -3.75 -29.00 -17.82
CA VAL A 553 -4.06 -28.68 -19.22
C VAL A 553 -5.56 -28.85 -19.47
N MET A 554 -6.18 -27.88 -20.14
CA MET A 554 -7.62 -27.87 -20.43
C MET A 554 -7.94 -27.18 -21.76
N THR A 555 -9.16 -27.32 -22.26
CA THR A 555 -9.62 -26.57 -23.43
C THR A 555 -9.77 -25.08 -23.13
N MET A 556 -9.64 -24.24 -24.14
CA MET A 556 -9.70 -22.80 -23.95
C MET A 556 -11.15 -22.32 -23.73
N ALA A 557 -11.36 -21.58 -22.64
CA ALA A 557 -12.59 -20.88 -22.33
C ALA A 557 -12.78 -19.62 -23.20
N ALA A 558 -13.99 -19.42 -23.72
CA ALA A 558 -14.36 -18.20 -24.45
C ALA A 558 -15.03 -17.17 -23.53
N GLY A 559 -14.86 -15.89 -23.89
CA GLY A 559 -15.51 -14.76 -23.23
C GLY A 559 -14.57 -13.91 -22.37
N THR A 560 -15.10 -12.78 -21.89
CA THR A 560 -14.42 -11.90 -20.93
C THR A 560 -14.98 -12.10 -19.54
N ASP A 561 -14.16 -11.93 -18.49
CA ASP A 561 -14.66 -12.06 -17.13
C ASP A 561 -15.83 -11.10 -16.86
N LEU A 562 -16.86 -11.61 -16.19
CA LEU A 562 -18.13 -10.92 -16.01
C LEU A 562 -17.94 -9.63 -15.21
N ASN A 563 -17.04 -9.62 -14.23
CA ASN A 563 -16.69 -8.42 -13.49
C ASN A 563 -16.22 -7.27 -14.39
N LYS A 564 -15.32 -7.52 -15.36
CA LYS A 564 -14.91 -6.54 -16.38
C LYS A 564 -16.02 -6.22 -17.36
N SER A 565 -16.80 -7.21 -17.78
CA SER A 565 -17.90 -6.98 -18.73
C SER A 565 -18.96 -6.03 -18.15
N LEU A 566 -19.35 -6.23 -16.89
CA LEU A 566 -20.29 -5.35 -16.19
C LEU A 566 -19.70 -3.96 -15.90
N ALA A 567 -18.37 -3.85 -15.80
CA ALA A 567 -17.69 -2.56 -15.69
C ALA A 567 -17.65 -1.80 -17.02
N ALA A 568 -17.46 -2.50 -18.14
CA ALA A 568 -17.42 -1.92 -19.48
C ALA A 568 -18.82 -1.58 -20.04
N HIS A 569 -19.84 -2.36 -19.66
CA HIS A 569 -21.22 -2.23 -20.13
C HIS A 569 -22.18 -2.09 -18.95
N SER A 570 -21.97 -1.05 -18.14
CA SER A 570 -22.74 -0.84 -16.90
C SER A 570 -24.23 -0.53 -17.13
N ASP A 571 -24.62 -0.18 -18.35
CA ASP A 571 -25.99 0.08 -18.79
C ASP A 571 -26.67 -1.18 -19.39
N GLN A 572 -26.16 -2.40 -19.12
CA GLN A 572 -26.83 -3.63 -19.57
C GLN A 572 -28.29 -3.69 -19.10
N PRO A 573 -29.25 -4.06 -19.98
CA PRO A 573 -30.65 -4.18 -19.59
C PRO A 573 -30.83 -5.20 -18.45
N PRO A 574 -31.63 -4.90 -17.41
CA PRO A 574 -31.90 -5.83 -16.30
C PRO A 574 -32.39 -7.21 -16.76
N GLU A 575 -33.11 -7.27 -17.87
CA GLU A 575 -33.59 -8.50 -18.50
C GLU A 575 -32.46 -9.45 -18.92
N VAL A 576 -31.34 -8.90 -19.40
CA VAL A 576 -30.15 -9.67 -19.80
C VAL A 576 -29.48 -10.26 -18.57
N LEU A 577 -29.32 -9.46 -17.50
CA LEU A 577 -28.77 -9.93 -16.23
C LEU A 577 -29.64 -11.03 -15.61
N ALA A 578 -30.96 -10.86 -15.65
CA ALA A 578 -31.91 -11.85 -15.17
C ALA A 578 -31.88 -13.13 -16.03
N ALA A 579 -31.72 -13.01 -17.35
CA ALA A 579 -31.56 -14.16 -18.23
C ALA A 579 -30.26 -14.94 -17.93
N MET A 580 -29.13 -14.25 -17.78
CA MET A 580 -27.84 -14.85 -17.39
C MET A 580 -27.96 -15.59 -16.05
N ALA A 581 -28.59 -14.96 -15.07
CA ALA A 581 -28.82 -15.54 -13.75
C ALA A 581 -29.69 -16.81 -13.80
N ARG A 582 -30.80 -16.79 -14.56
CA ARG A 582 -31.67 -17.96 -14.74
C ARG A 582 -30.93 -19.12 -15.38
N VAL A 583 -30.15 -18.86 -16.43
CA VAL A 583 -29.38 -19.90 -17.13
C VAL A 583 -28.35 -20.51 -16.20
N LEU A 584 -27.59 -19.68 -15.48
CA LEU A 584 -26.59 -20.12 -14.51
C LEU A 584 -27.20 -21.06 -13.46
N VAL A 585 -28.29 -20.66 -12.84
CA VAL A 585 -28.98 -21.43 -11.79
C VAL A 585 -29.60 -22.72 -12.34
N THR A 586 -30.25 -22.65 -13.50
CA THR A 586 -30.95 -23.80 -14.10
C THR A 586 -29.95 -24.90 -14.45
N VAL A 587 -28.80 -24.53 -15.01
CA VAL A 587 -27.79 -25.49 -15.41
C VAL A 587 -26.94 -25.99 -14.23
N LEU A 588 -26.70 -25.16 -13.20
CA LEU A 588 -25.97 -25.60 -12.00
C LEU A 588 -26.81 -26.44 -11.04
N ARG A 589 -28.14 -26.40 -11.10
CA ARG A 589 -28.98 -27.17 -10.16
C ARG A 589 -28.70 -28.68 -10.17
N PRO A 590 -28.64 -29.38 -11.32
CA PRO A 590 -28.28 -30.79 -11.35
C PRO A 590 -26.89 -31.04 -10.74
N HIS A 591 -25.94 -30.13 -10.96
CA HIS A 591 -24.61 -30.22 -10.35
C HIS A 591 -24.69 -30.16 -8.82
N TRP A 592 -25.43 -29.18 -8.26
CA TRP A 592 -25.66 -29.08 -6.83
C TRP A 592 -26.42 -30.28 -6.24
N ALA A 593 -27.39 -30.83 -6.97
CA ALA A 593 -28.16 -32.00 -6.54
C ALA A 593 -27.29 -33.26 -6.37
N THR A 594 -26.16 -33.37 -7.09
CA THR A 594 -25.20 -34.48 -6.93
C THR A 594 -24.26 -34.33 -5.72
N GLY A 595 -24.48 -33.32 -4.86
CA GLY A 595 -23.57 -33.04 -3.74
C GLY A 595 -22.33 -32.22 -4.15
N SER A 596 -22.23 -31.83 -5.42
CA SER A 596 -21.08 -31.10 -5.96
C SER A 596 -21.30 -29.58 -5.92
N SER A 597 -20.23 -28.82 -5.80
CA SER A 597 -20.23 -27.35 -5.83
C SER A 597 -19.13 -26.88 -6.78
N HIS A 598 -19.29 -25.70 -7.38
CA HIS A 598 -18.24 -25.02 -8.14
C HIS A 598 -17.01 -24.76 -7.25
N GLY A 599 -17.22 -24.32 -6.02
CA GLY A 599 -16.17 -24.21 -5.00
C GLY A 599 -15.43 -22.85 -4.95
N ASP A 600 -15.42 -22.11 -6.07
CA ASP A 600 -14.93 -20.72 -6.14
C ASP A 600 -15.80 -19.86 -7.09
N LEU A 601 -17.12 -19.88 -6.89
CA LEU A 601 -18.03 -19.17 -7.80
C LEU A 601 -18.01 -17.66 -7.51
N CYS A 602 -17.37 -16.87 -8.38
CA CYS A 602 -17.30 -15.42 -8.30
C CYS A 602 -17.43 -14.76 -9.68
N LEU A 603 -17.61 -13.43 -9.76
CA LEU A 603 -17.80 -12.73 -11.04
C LEU A 603 -16.56 -12.80 -11.96
N GLN A 604 -15.39 -13.15 -11.44
CA GLN A 604 -14.18 -13.32 -12.24
C GLN A 604 -14.10 -14.71 -12.89
N ASN A 605 -14.74 -15.70 -12.26
CA ASN A 605 -14.77 -17.11 -12.69
C ASN A 605 -15.98 -17.43 -13.58
N ILE A 606 -16.79 -16.41 -13.89
CA ILE A 606 -17.85 -16.46 -14.89
C ILE A 606 -17.38 -15.61 -16.08
N LEU A 607 -17.09 -16.24 -17.21
CA LEU A 607 -16.81 -15.54 -18.46
C LEU A 607 -18.10 -15.35 -19.25
N TYR A 608 -18.23 -14.20 -19.91
CA TYR A 608 -19.38 -13.85 -20.72
C TYR A 608 -18.95 -13.48 -22.13
N ASP A 609 -19.57 -14.13 -23.11
CA ASP A 609 -19.51 -13.78 -24.54
C ASP A 609 -20.88 -13.23 -24.97
N PRO A 610 -21.00 -11.90 -25.15
CA PRO A 610 -22.25 -11.27 -25.53
C PRO A 610 -22.72 -11.63 -26.94
N ALA A 611 -21.79 -11.86 -27.87
CA ALA A 611 -22.13 -12.11 -29.28
C ALA A 611 -22.80 -13.47 -29.45
N ARG A 612 -22.41 -14.46 -28.64
CA ARG A 612 -22.90 -15.83 -28.71
C ARG A 612 -23.87 -16.21 -27.59
N ARG A 613 -24.15 -15.29 -26.65
CA ARG A 613 -24.93 -15.57 -25.43
C ARG A 613 -24.38 -16.79 -24.66
N VAL A 614 -23.06 -16.86 -24.54
CA VAL A 614 -22.38 -17.95 -23.83
C VAL A 614 -21.88 -17.46 -22.48
N LEU A 615 -22.13 -18.27 -21.47
CA LEU A 615 -21.51 -18.15 -20.15
C LEU A 615 -20.53 -19.31 -19.99
N THR A 616 -19.30 -19.05 -19.57
CA THR A 616 -18.30 -20.09 -19.32
C THR A 616 -17.89 -20.06 -17.85
N LEU A 617 -18.03 -21.20 -17.15
CA LEU A 617 -17.57 -21.35 -15.77
C LEU A 617 -16.15 -21.90 -15.75
N VAL A 618 -15.25 -21.23 -15.02
CA VAL A 618 -13.83 -21.56 -14.98
C VAL A 618 -13.32 -21.64 -13.54
N ASP A 619 -12.18 -22.30 -13.35
CA ASP A 619 -11.48 -22.42 -12.07
C ASP A 619 -12.32 -23.05 -10.94
N ALA A 620 -12.96 -24.18 -11.23
CA ALA A 620 -13.66 -24.95 -10.21
C ALA A 620 -12.65 -25.54 -9.21
N ASP A 621 -12.72 -25.12 -7.94
CA ASP A 621 -11.88 -25.66 -6.88
C ASP A 621 -12.54 -25.57 -5.51
N LYS A 622 -12.34 -26.59 -4.69
CA LYS A 622 -12.82 -26.65 -3.31
C LYS A 622 -11.60 -26.57 -2.38
N PRO A 623 -11.39 -25.45 -1.64
CA PRO A 623 -10.25 -25.34 -0.74
C PRO A 623 -10.31 -26.40 0.36
N ALA A 624 -9.21 -27.12 0.58
CA ALA A 624 -9.12 -28.20 1.58
C ALA A 624 -9.50 -27.75 3.01
N CYS A 625 -9.31 -26.47 3.34
CA CYS A 625 -9.58 -25.93 4.68
C CYS A 625 -11.07 -25.75 5.01
N VAL A 626 -11.98 -25.72 4.02
CA VAL A 626 -13.40 -25.43 4.28
C VAL A 626 -14.23 -26.68 4.54
N GLY A 627 -13.76 -27.85 4.08
CA GLY A 627 -14.45 -29.13 4.26
C GLY A 627 -14.51 -29.63 5.71
N VAL A 628 -13.68 -29.11 6.62
CA VAL A 628 -13.60 -29.61 8.00
C VAL A 628 -14.61 -28.94 8.94
N VAL A 629 -15.22 -27.81 8.56
CA VAL A 629 -15.99 -26.95 9.49
C VAL A 629 -17.51 -27.00 9.27
N PHE A 630 -17.99 -27.48 8.11
CA PHE A 630 -19.43 -27.48 7.80
C PHE A 630 -19.86 -28.80 7.15
N ASN A 631 -20.84 -29.48 7.76
CA ASN A 631 -21.63 -30.52 7.09
C ASN A 631 -22.41 -29.83 5.96
N GLN A 632 -22.00 -30.03 4.71
CA GLN A 632 -22.61 -29.40 3.54
C GLN A 632 -23.97 -30.03 3.26
N ARG A 633 -25.03 -29.48 3.84
CA ARG A 633 -26.40 -29.95 3.59
C ARG A 633 -26.91 -29.41 2.25
N TYR A 634 -26.45 -28.21 1.84
CA TYR A 634 -26.76 -27.63 0.52
C TYR A 634 -25.50 -27.12 -0.21
N PRO A 635 -24.96 -27.85 -1.20
CA PRO A 635 -23.80 -27.42 -1.98
C PRO A 635 -23.99 -26.06 -2.68
N ALA A 636 -25.23 -25.76 -3.10
CA ALA A 636 -25.59 -24.46 -3.69
C ALA A 636 -25.37 -23.30 -2.71
N ALA A 637 -25.58 -23.51 -1.41
CA ALA A 637 -25.43 -22.46 -0.41
C ALA A 637 -23.99 -21.93 -0.34
N TYR A 638 -23.02 -22.81 -0.57
CA TYR A 638 -21.60 -22.46 -0.59
C TYR A 638 -21.25 -21.59 -1.81
N ASP A 639 -21.67 -21.98 -3.02
CA ASP A 639 -21.40 -21.20 -4.25
C ASP A 639 -22.10 -19.84 -4.24
N LEU A 640 -23.35 -19.79 -3.77
CA LEU A 640 -24.12 -18.54 -3.65
C LEU A 640 -23.52 -17.61 -2.59
N ALA A 641 -22.97 -18.16 -1.51
CA ALA A 641 -22.26 -17.37 -0.51
C ALA A 641 -20.98 -16.73 -1.07
N GLY A 642 -20.19 -17.47 -1.86
CA GLY A 642 -19.00 -16.94 -2.53
C GLY A 642 -19.33 -15.76 -3.46
N LEU A 643 -20.37 -15.92 -4.28
CA LEU A 643 -20.83 -14.87 -5.19
C LEU A 643 -21.33 -13.62 -4.44
N LEU A 644 -22.03 -13.80 -3.31
CA LEU A 644 -22.46 -12.72 -2.43
C LEU A 644 -21.27 -12.00 -1.78
N CYS A 645 -20.28 -12.75 -1.31
CA CYS A 645 -19.07 -12.21 -0.70
C CYS A 645 -18.26 -11.37 -1.70
N ASP A 646 -18.12 -11.83 -2.94
CA ASP A 646 -17.42 -11.12 -4.02
C ASP A 646 -17.99 -9.69 -4.22
N VAL A 647 -19.30 -9.58 -4.42
CA VAL A 647 -19.96 -8.27 -4.62
C VAL A 647 -20.04 -7.46 -3.33
N ALA A 648 -20.28 -8.08 -2.18
CA ALA A 648 -20.42 -7.36 -0.91
C ALA A 648 -19.10 -6.73 -0.44
N THR A 649 -17.97 -7.40 -0.71
CA THR A 649 -16.63 -6.94 -0.33
C THR A 649 -16.00 -5.97 -1.34
N ASP A 650 -16.59 -5.82 -2.52
CA ASP A 650 -16.21 -4.79 -3.50
C ASP A 650 -16.59 -3.39 -2.99
N ILE A 651 -15.58 -2.72 -2.43
CA ILE A 651 -15.63 -1.32 -2.01
C ILE A 651 -14.75 -0.42 -2.90
N ARG A 652 -14.15 -0.99 -3.95
CA ARG A 652 -13.23 -0.28 -4.85
C ARG A 652 -13.93 0.26 -6.09
N THR A 653 -15.05 -0.35 -6.48
CA THR A 653 -15.89 0.18 -7.55
C THR A 653 -16.56 1.48 -7.10
N ILE A 654 -16.06 2.62 -7.59
CA ILE A 654 -16.58 3.97 -7.29
C ILE A 654 -17.81 4.29 -8.14
N ASP A 655 -17.86 3.78 -9.38
CA ASP A 655 -19.00 4.00 -10.27
C ASP A 655 -20.25 3.28 -9.75
N ARG A 656 -21.27 4.08 -9.42
CA ARG A 656 -22.55 3.59 -8.89
C ARG A 656 -23.29 2.69 -9.88
N ARG A 657 -23.17 2.92 -11.19
CA ARG A 657 -23.85 2.10 -12.21
C ARG A 657 -23.25 0.70 -12.27
N VAL A 658 -21.92 0.61 -12.26
CA VAL A 658 -21.20 -0.67 -12.22
C VAL A 658 -21.53 -1.43 -10.93
N ALA A 659 -21.51 -0.75 -9.78
CA ALA A 659 -21.85 -1.37 -8.50
C ALA A 659 -23.31 -1.86 -8.45
N LEU A 660 -24.23 -1.12 -9.05
CA LEU A 660 -25.63 -1.51 -9.16
C LEU A 660 -25.80 -2.72 -10.07
N SER A 661 -25.17 -2.73 -11.25
CA SER A 661 -25.24 -3.83 -12.21
C SER A 661 -24.76 -5.16 -11.61
N LYS A 662 -23.60 -5.15 -10.91
CA LYS A 662 -23.09 -6.31 -10.16
C LYS A 662 -24.09 -6.80 -9.11
N ARG A 663 -24.68 -5.87 -8.35
CA ARG A 663 -25.68 -6.19 -7.32
C ARG A 663 -26.93 -6.81 -7.92
N THR A 664 -27.48 -6.20 -8.98
CA THR A 664 -28.67 -6.68 -9.69
C THR A 664 -28.46 -8.09 -10.25
N PHE A 665 -27.28 -8.39 -10.78
CA PHE A 665 -26.95 -9.74 -11.24
C PHE A 665 -27.01 -10.77 -10.08
N VAL A 666 -26.36 -10.49 -8.95
CA VAL A 666 -26.36 -11.42 -7.80
C VAL A 666 -27.73 -11.57 -7.17
N GLU A 667 -28.50 -10.48 -7.04
CA GLU A 667 -29.89 -10.53 -6.59
C GLU A 667 -30.74 -11.39 -7.55
N SER A 668 -30.53 -11.27 -8.88
CA SER A 668 -31.23 -12.09 -9.87
C SER A 668 -30.86 -13.58 -9.78
N VAL A 669 -29.59 -13.91 -9.47
CA VAL A 669 -29.14 -15.30 -9.25
C VAL A 669 -29.84 -15.89 -8.02
N LEU A 670 -29.91 -15.14 -6.92
CA LEU A 670 -30.62 -15.56 -5.72
C LEU A 670 -32.12 -15.73 -5.96
N SER A 671 -32.78 -14.75 -6.58
CA SER A 671 -34.21 -14.84 -6.91
C SER A 671 -34.50 -16.05 -7.80
N ALA A 672 -33.67 -16.29 -8.83
CA ALA A 672 -33.83 -17.43 -9.72
C ALA A 672 -33.67 -18.77 -8.99
N PHE A 673 -32.70 -18.88 -8.06
CA PHE A 673 -32.52 -20.08 -7.26
C PHE A 673 -33.70 -20.34 -6.33
N LEU A 674 -34.11 -19.33 -5.57
CA LEU A 674 -35.22 -19.43 -4.62
C LEU A 674 -36.56 -19.74 -5.30
N THR A 675 -36.84 -19.13 -6.46
CA THR A 675 -38.07 -19.38 -7.22
C THR A 675 -38.19 -20.83 -7.70
N MET A 676 -37.05 -21.50 -7.91
CA MET A 676 -37.02 -22.84 -8.47
C MET A 676 -36.82 -23.93 -7.40
N MET A 677 -36.94 -23.60 -6.12
CA MET A 677 -36.92 -24.56 -5.03
C MET A 677 -38.23 -25.37 -5.01
N GLU A 678 -38.10 -26.69 -4.90
CA GLU A 678 -39.25 -27.61 -4.84
C GLU A 678 -39.90 -27.66 -3.44
N ALA A 679 -39.15 -27.29 -2.39
CA ALA A 679 -39.56 -27.31 -0.98
C ALA A 679 -39.44 -25.90 -0.36
N PRO A 680 -40.42 -25.00 -0.59
CA PRO A 680 -40.37 -23.61 -0.12
C PRO A 680 -40.28 -23.49 1.41
N GLU A 681 -40.75 -24.49 2.16
CA GLU A 681 -40.60 -24.58 3.61
C GLU A 681 -39.14 -24.65 4.09
N GLN A 682 -38.19 -25.07 3.24
CA GLN A 682 -36.76 -25.13 3.55
C GLN A 682 -36.02 -23.81 3.24
N GLU A 683 -36.69 -22.82 2.65
CA GLU A 683 -36.12 -21.50 2.33
C GLU A 683 -35.40 -20.84 3.53
N PRO A 684 -35.97 -20.80 4.76
CA PRO A 684 -35.31 -20.14 5.89
C PRO A 684 -34.01 -20.83 6.33
N GLU A 685 -33.97 -22.17 6.26
CA GLU A 685 -32.80 -22.96 6.63
C GLU A 685 -31.65 -22.75 5.62
N LEU A 686 -31.98 -22.79 4.32
CA LEU A 686 -31.03 -22.53 3.24
C LEU A 686 -30.41 -21.12 3.35
N ILE A 687 -31.23 -20.10 3.61
CA ILE A 687 -30.73 -18.72 3.78
C ILE A 687 -29.84 -18.61 5.01
N ALA A 688 -30.17 -19.32 6.09
CA ALA A 688 -29.30 -19.39 7.26
C ALA A 688 -27.94 -20.05 6.93
N GLU A 689 -27.93 -21.07 6.07
CA GLU A 689 -26.73 -21.75 5.62
C GLU A 689 -25.87 -20.87 4.68
N ILE A 690 -26.47 -20.19 3.69
CA ILE A 690 -25.79 -19.18 2.85
C ILE A 690 -25.15 -18.11 3.73
N ARG A 691 -25.89 -17.61 4.73
CA ARG A 691 -25.39 -16.60 5.67
C ARG A 691 -24.24 -17.14 6.52
N ALA A 692 -24.29 -18.40 6.92
CA ALA A 692 -23.23 -19.04 7.70
C ALA A 692 -21.94 -19.18 6.87
N PHE A 693 -22.04 -19.62 5.61
CA PHE A 693 -20.90 -19.69 4.70
C PHE A 693 -20.30 -18.32 4.43
N ALA A 694 -21.12 -17.33 4.10
CA ALA A 694 -20.64 -15.96 3.86
C ALA A 694 -19.92 -15.39 5.08
N ARG A 695 -20.43 -15.65 6.30
CA ARG A 695 -19.73 -15.26 7.54
C ARG A 695 -18.42 -16.00 7.72
N ALA A 696 -18.34 -17.28 7.38
CA ALA A 696 -17.12 -18.07 7.49
C ALA A 696 -16.06 -17.57 6.51
N GLU A 697 -16.44 -17.28 5.27
CA GLU A 697 -15.57 -16.73 4.24
C GLU A 697 -15.05 -15.33 4.61
N LEU A 698 -15.93 -14.46 5.13
CA LEU A 698 -15.53 -13.16 5.68
C LEU A 698 -14.66 -13.27 6.94
N LYS A 699 -14.71 -14.39 7.68
CA LYS A 699 -13.79 -14.67 8.81
C LYS A 699 -12.43 -15.18 8.33
N LEU A 700 -12.37 -15.87 7.19
CA LEU A 700 -11.14 -16.34 6.55
C LEU A 700 -10.31 -15.20 5.93
N LEU A 701 -10.89 -14.00 5.78
CA LEU A 701 -10.13 -12.78 5.48
C LEU A 701 -9.11 -12.53 6.61
N ASP A 702 -7.89 -13.02 6.38
CA ASP A 702 -6.73 -13.05 7.28
C ASP A 702 -6.72 -11.83 8.21
N LEU A 703 -7.03 -12.06 9.50
CA LEU A 703 -7.08 -11.06 10.58
C LEU A 703 -5.67 -10.72 11.09
N ARG A 704 -4.73 -10.54 10.16
CA ARG A 704 -3.40 -10.03 10.46
C ARG A 704 -3.49 -8.51 10.52
N TRP A 705 -3.22 -7.95 11.70
CA TRP A 705 -3.16 -6.51 11.95
C TRP A 705 -2.09 -5.86 11.08
N SER A 706 -2.49 -5.50 9.87
CA SER A 706 -1.72 -4.84 8.84
C SER A 706 -2.66 -3.82 8.18
N PRO A 707 -2.17 -2.82 7.42
CA PRO A 707 -3.05 -1.92 6.67
C PRO A 707 -4.05 -2.67 5.77
N ARG A 708 -3.65 -3.85 5.26
CA ARG A 708 -4.53 -4.79 4.54
C ARG A 708 -5.56 -5.45 5.46
N GLY A 709 -5.21 -5.75 6.71
CA GLY A 709 -6.12 -6.27 7.74
C GLY A 709 -7.16 -5.26 8.22
N LEU A 710 -6.79 -3.98 8.37
CA LEU A 710 -7.75 -2.91 8.70
C LEU A 710 -8.72 -2.66 7.53
N PHE A 711 -8.21 -2.63 6.29
CA PHE A 711 -9.05 -2.59 5.10
C PHE A 711 -10.01 -3.80 5.05
N ARG A 712 -9.54 -5.01 5.39
CA ARG A 712 -10.36 -6.22 5.50
C ARG A 712 -11.40 -6.17 6.64
N LEU A 713 -11.09 -5.52 7.76
CA LEU A 713 -12.07 -5.26 8.84
C LEU A 713 -13.17 -4.31 8.38
N ILE A 714 -12.81 -3.24 7.67
CA ILE A 714 -13.77 -2.32 7.06
C ILE A 714 -14.62 -3.07 6.03
N GLN A 715 -14.00 -3.84 5.13
CA GLN A 715 -14.70 -4.69 4.17
C GLN A 715 -15.69 -5.62 4.87
N ARG A 716 -15.29 -6.30 5.95
CA ARG A 716 -16.16 -7.19 6.73
C ARG A 716 -17.34 -6.44 7.36
N SER A 717 -17.10 -5.26 7.95
CA SER A 717 -18.15 -4.45 8.59
C SER A 717 -19.19 -3.93 7.59
N ILE A 718 -18.78 -3.69 6.34
CA ILE A 718 -19.64 -3.20 5.26
C ILE A 718 -20.31 -4.36 4.51
N ALA A 719 -19.61 -5.49 4.35
CA ALA A 719 -20.08 -6.63 3.56
C ALA A 719 -21.29 -7.30 4.20
N MET A 720 -21.28 -7.57 5.51
CA MET A 720 -22.38 -8.30 6.16
C MET A 720 -23.74 -7.58 6.01
N PRO A 721 -23.87 -6.27 6.29
CA PRO A 721 -25.12 -5.54 6.04
C PRO A 721 -25.52 -5.44 4.56
N ARG A 722 -24.56 -5.57 3.61
CA ARG A 722 -24.87 -5.62 2.18
C ARG A 722 -25.42 -6.99 1.79
N ILE A 723 -24.82 -8.07 2.30
CA ILE A 723 -25.29 -9.44 2.10
C ILE A 723 -26.71 -9.60 2.62
N ASP A 724 -26.99 -9.15 3.85
CA ASP A 724 -28.33 -9.24 4.42
C ASP A 724 -29.38 -8.46 3.59
N ARG A 725 -28.98 -7.32 3.00
CA ARG A 725 -29.86 -6.55 2.10
C ARG A 725 -30.13 -7.25 0.77
N MET A 726 -29.12 -7.87 0.16
CA MET A 726 -29.29 -8.61 -1.09
C MET A 726 -30.16 -9.85 -0.89
N LEU A 727 -29.97 -10.58 0.21
CA LEU A 727 -30.82 -11.71 0.59
C LEU A 727 -32.27 -11.26 0.80
N ALA A 728 -32.49 -10.18 1.56
CA ALA A 728 -33.84 -9.65 1.81
C ALA A 728 -34.53 -9.16 0.52
N ALA A 729 -33.77 -8.53 -0.38
CA ALA A 729 -34.29 -8.07 -1.68
C ALA A 729 -34.74 -9.26 -2.54
N ALA A 730 -33.93 -10.31 -2.66
CA ALA A 730 -34.30 -11.51 -3.40
C ALA A 730 -35.54 -12.21 -2.81
N GLN A 731 -35.65 -12.32 -1.49
CA GLN A 731 -36.85 -12.87 -0.84
C GLN A 731 -38.11 -12.04 -1.11
N ALA A 732 -38.00 -10.71 -1.09
CA ALA A 732 -39.13 -9.83 -1.37
C ALA A 732 -39.62 -9.98 -2.82
N ASP A 733 -38.67 -10.12 -3.76
CA ASP A 733 -38.93 -10.31 -5.19
C ASP A 733 -39.70 -11.63 -5.46
N VAL A 734 -39.24 -12.74 -4.87
CA VAL A 734 -39.92 -14.05 -4.96
C VAL A 734 -41.34 -14.00 -4.40
N ARG A 735 -41.53 -13.34 -3.23
CA ARG A 735 -42.84 -13.20 -2.59
C ARG A 735 -43.80 -12.31 -3.40
N MET A 736 -43.30 -11.26 -4.05
CA MET A 736 -44.11 -10.45 -4.98
C MET A 736 -44.52 -11.26 -6.22
N GLY A 737 -43.60 -12.03 -6.80
CA GLY A 737 -43.89 -12.92 -7.93
C GLY A 737 -44.98 -13.95 -7.60
N HIS A 738 -44.91 -14.58 -6.43
CA HIS A 738 -45.93 -15.54 -5.97
C HIS A 738 -47.29 -14.88 -5.69
N ARG A 739 -47.32 -13.64 -5.19
CA ARG A 739 -48.58 -12.91 -4.99
C ARG A 739 -49.24 -12.52 -6.31
N LEU A 740 -48.45 -12.14 -7.32
CA LEU A 740 -48.97 -11.80 -8.65
C LEU A 740 -49.49 -13.03 -9.40
N SER A 741 -48.87 -14.21 -9.24
CA SER A 741 -49.39 -15.47 -9.81
C SER A 741 -50.67 -15.97 -9.12
N VAL A 742 -50.82 -15.75 -7.81
CA VAL A 742 -52.04 -16.12 -7.06
C VAL A 742 -53.22 -15.19 -7.37
N VAL A 743 -52.96 -13.90 -7.67
CA VAL A 743 -54.00 -12.94 -8.07
C VAL A 743 -54.36 -13.06 -9.56
N GLY A 744 -53.43 -13.49 -10.42
CA GLY A 744 -53.67 -13.71 -11.86
C GLY A 744 -54.22 -15.08 -12.25
N GLY A 745 -54.28 -16.05 -11.32
CA GLY A 745 -54.84 -17.39 -11.54
C GLY A 745 -56.37 -17.50 -11.30
N GLY A 746 -57.04 -16.36 -11.15
CA GLY A 746 -58.49 -16.26 -10.97
C GLY A 746 -59.17 -15.54 -12.13
N SER A 747 -59.03 -16.08 -13.35
CA SER A 747 -59.96 -15.87 -14.48
C SER A 747 -59.67 -16.88 -15.58
#